data_AF-A0A151ZJR2-F1
#
_entry.id   AF-A0A151ZJR2-F1
#
_cell.length_a   1.000
_cell.length_b   1.000
_cell.length_c   1.000
_cell.angle_alpha   90.00
_cell.angle_beta   90.00
_cell.angle_gamma   90.00
#
_symmetry.space_group_name_H-M   'P 1'
#
loop_
_entity.id
_entity.type
_entity.pdbx_description
1 polymer ?
#
loop_
_entity_poly.entity_id
_entity_poly.type
_entity_poly.pdbx_seq_one_letter_code
_entity_poly.pdbx_strand_id
1 'polypeptide(L)'
;MDRLNITLGDYQDDEEDDFLSLEDDDNNNNKDNGNVSTAKLELLQSLRDKGWGSGVMSSLSDIAYSYKDDKSSPWYEERQVIATLYRARVLLHELIETKMNQERFLSGNLCVSEIQSLLNTQKEDVETDWIAEIQELKRNMVAEIRRNHLLERDLLKLDKRIALLIKHRSNIKEMILEQSKKSKKKKDGNGDAIALDAKQLESYQNLFYLLQTEPHYLAKLVTMVQADLMEDFLDTVFLSLFGDAFSPREEFLILSLFRLAISQEMSAIKSAGDLISVESVVPKMIITYTRRKQGHEYLKQIIAPILENGVVNVPDLNLELNAVQVYQNMISEEEIKTGTKSTSNRGLGEDQILQLKAVQNILEPRIQKCKDICERFFNSIVQSLNRLPYGIRWICKQIQNIAIKNFDSKPDEIAKVIGYFVYYRFINLAIVTPETHNILNKEVSNTSIKNLVCIAKVLHNLFTMKTFQNQGSEKWLQPLNSWILSKANTVRQYFEDLVHVSDPSEYLRVDKYNELTLKLNPVVVISLGEISQTHKLLLTNLNSLKAKEKEDPLELILKSLPPPFDVVDENDREIQLTLTNRFKEHIEREISTSASLFTETKELVIQVFRAIPVQEKSSVQTDDIYQILKSAIEFGNKNQNAQLSQNAEKVLANLKKLESEGTVHGSQDFIKAIALEVINRQDIREHQRKERMRLTIALRDLRKHQAYLNDQIHHYTSYLKDVLLHYGPKDKKKSTKPIKISYKDLVKKGIIVESDIPKISQSATSFFISSDTPGVFDIEARIGPATAGTISLTLDDLLDKSASGGTVLKLENIVLDVNMTLHLLDRHFLKNIK
;
A
#
# COMPACT_ATOMS: atom_id res chain seq x y z
N MET A 1 21.70 -25.41 -21.85
CA MET A 1 20.24 -25.60 -21.75
C MET A 1 19.71 -25.54 -20.31
N ASP A 2 20.49 -25.11 -19.30
CA ASP A 2 19.99 -24.90 -17.92
C ASP A 2 20.15 -23.45 -17.41
N ARG A 3 20.16 -22.45 -18.30
CA ARG A 3 20.28 -21.02 -17.90
C ARG A 3 19.41 -20.06 -18.70
N LEU A 4 18.20 -20.48 -19.09
CA LEU A 4 17.20 -19.59 -19.71
C LEU A 4 15.78 -19.92 -19.22
N ASN A 5 15.58 -20.02 -17.91
CA ASN A 5 14.25 -20.01 -17.30
C ASN A 5 14.12 -18.76 -16.42
N ILE A 6 13.70 -17.66 -17.05
CA ILE A 6 13.09 -16.51 -16.36
C ILE A 6 11.88 -16.04 -17.21
N THR A 7 10.73 -16.60 -16.83
CA THR A 7 9.39 -15.97 -16.73
C THR A 7 8.79 -15.29 -17.97
N LEU A 8 8.07 -16.08 -18.77
CA LEU A 8 6.79 -15.64 -19.33
C LEU A 8 5.71 -16.18 -18.38
N GLY A 9 4.96 -15.26 -17.77
CA GLY A 9 3.95 -15.56 -16.78
C GLY A 9 2.68 -16.17 -17.39
N ASP A 10 2.07 -17.02 -16.58
CA ASP A 10 0.81 -17.71 -16.78
C ASP A 10 -0.30 -16.74 -17.26
N TYR A 11 -0.82 -17.01 -18.45
CA TYR A 11 -2.21 -16.73 -18.81
C TYR A 11 -2.87 -18.09 -19.02
N GLN A 12 -3.57 -18.56 -17.99
CA GLN A 12 -4.57 -19.62 -18.13
C GLN A 12 -5.80 -18.96 -18.74
N ASP A 13 -6.02 -19.21 -20.02
CA ASP A 13 -7.35 -19.11 -20.62
C ASP A 13 -8.09 -20.41 -20.27
N ASP A 14 -9.04 -20.30 -19.36
CA ASP A 14 -10.09 -21.29 -19.13
C ASP A 14 -11.11 -21.15 -20.28
N GLU A 15 -10.94 -21.90 -21.36
CA GLU A 15 -12.04 -22.25 -22.26
C GLU A 15 -12.23 -23.77 -22.22
N GLU A 16 -13.32 -24.17 -21.57
CA GLU A 16 -13.92 -25.49 -21.67
C GLU A 16 -14.32 -25.72 -23.13
N ASP A 17 -13.75 -26.74 -23.77
CA ASP A 17 -14.35 -27.34 -24.97
C ASP A 17 -14.41 -28.87 -24.84
N ASP A 18 -15.67 -29.28 -24.80
CA ASP A 18 -16.23 -30.62 -24.85
C ASP A 18 -16.00 -31.24 -26.25
N PHE A 19 -15.64 -32.54 -26.29
CA PHE A 19 -16.14 -33.61 -27.19
C PHE A 19 -15.12 -34.62 -27.77
N LEU A 20 -15.39 -35.88 -27.39
CA LEU A 20 -15.39 -37.15 -28.15
C LEU A 20 -14.10 -37.70 -28.79
N SER A 21 -13.58 -38.73 -28.09
CA SER A 21 -13.30 -40.09 -28.56
C SER A 21 -13.36 -40.38 -30.06
N LEU A 22 -12.35 -41.07 -30.57
CA LEU A 22 -12.55 -42.29 -31.37
C LEU A 22 -11.30 -43.17 -31.30
N GLU A 23 -11.57 -44.45 -31.12
CA GLU A 23 -10.67 -45.56 -30.84
C GLU A 23 -9.88 -46.05 -32.06
N ASP A 24 -8.84 -46.81 -31.72
CA ASP A 24 -7.98 -47.70 -32.49
C ASP A 24 -8.61 -48.39 -33.72
N ASP A 25 -7.78 -48.59 -34.75
CA ASP A 25 -7.74 -49.89 -35.44
C ASP A 25 -6.39 -50.09 -36.17
N ASP A 26 -5.58 -50.99 -35.62
CA ASP A 26 -4.47 -51.67 -36.27
C ASP A 26 -5.02 -52.67 -37.31
N ASN A 27 -4.53 -52.64 -38.57
CA ASN A 27 -4.13 -53.86 -39.27
C ASN A 27 -3.46 -53.69 -40.66
N ASN A 28 -2.39 -54.47 -40.82
CA ASN A 28 -1.87 -55.12 -42.03
C ASN A 28 -0.97 -54.39 -43.06
N ASN A 29 0.34 -54.55 -42.82
CA ASN A 29 1.30 -55.33 -43.63
C ASN A 29 1.41 -55.13 -45.17
N ASN A 30 2.61 -54.65 -45.51
CA ASN A 30 3.60 -55.20 -46.46
C ASN A 30 3.69 -54.69 -47.93
N LYS A 31 4.94 -54.33 -48.25
CA LYS A 31 5.64 -54.30 -49.56
C LYS A 31 5.34 -53.14 -50.52
N ASP A 32 6.19 -52.11 -50.44
CA ASP A 32 6.86 -51.53 -51.63
C ASP A 32 8.02 -50.61 -51.22
N ASN A 33 9.19 -51.20 -50.93
CA ASN A 33 10.41 -50.47 -50.53
C ASN A 33 11.42 -50.29 -51.69
N GLY A 34 10.96 -50.36 -52.95
CA GLY A 34 11.82 -50.25 -54.13
C GLY A 34 11.91 -48.85 -54.75
N ASN A 35 10.84 -48.05 -54.71
CA ASN A 35 10.71 -46.85 -55.55
C ASN A 35 10.78 -45.50 -54.81
N VAL A 36 10.86 -45.49 -53.48
CA VAL A 36 10.90 -44.23 -52.70
C VAL A 36 12.31 -43.61 -52.66
N SER A 37 13.35 -44.41 -52.88
CA SER A 37 14.75 -43.96 -52.82
C SER A 37 15.15 -43.08 -54.01
N THR A 38 14.73 -43.45 -55.22
CA THR A 38 15.08 -42.75 -56.47
C THR A 38 14.35 -41.41 -56.58
N ALA A 39 13.04 -41.35 -56.29
CA ALA A 39 12.27 -40.11 -56.26
C ALA A 39 12.78 -39.11 -55.20
N LYS A 40 13.32 -39.60 -54.07
CA LYS A 40 13.91 -38.74 -53.02
C LYS A 40 15.29 -38.21 -53.38
N LEU A 41 16.10 -38.98 -54.11
CA LEU A 41 17.39 -38.53 -54.64
C LEU A 41 17.21 -37.44 -55.70
N GLU A 42 16.21 -37.58 -56.57
CA GLU A 42 15.85 -36.54 -57.56
C GLU A 42 15.32 -35.26 -56.89
N LEU A 43 14.53 -35.38 -55.81
CA LEU A 43 14.08 -34.23 -55.02
C LEU A 43 15.26 -33.50 -54.34
N LEU A 44 16.20 -34.25 -53.76
CA LEU A 44 17.42 -33.71 -53.14
C LEU A 44 18.38 -33.08 -54.15
N GLN A 45 18.48 -33.62 -55.37
CA GLN A 45 19.20 -32.97 -56.47
C GLN A 45 18.49 -31.70 -56.93
N SER A 46 17.16 -31.69 -57.01
CA SER A 46 16.40 -30.48 -57.34
C SER A 46 16.54 -29.35 -56.30
N LEU A 47 16.76 -29.70 -55.03
CA LEU A 47 17.05 -28.78 -53.92
C LEU A 47 18.48 -28.20 -54.00
N ARG A 48 19.42 -28.98 -54.54
CA ARG A 48 20.80 -28.51 -54.79
C ARG A 48 20.85 -27.48 -55.92
N ASP A 49 20.06 -27.68 -56.97
CA ASP A 49 20.15 -26.90 -58.20
C ASP A 49 19.32 -25.59 -58.17
N LYS A 50 18.28 -25.49 -57.32
CA LYS A 50 17.38 -24.32 -57.27
C LYS A 50 17.70 -23.28 -56.20
N GLY A 51 18.69 -23.51 -55.35
CA GLY A 51 19.03 -22.62 -54.24
C GLY A 51 18.01 -22.69 -53.09
N TRP A 52 18.51 -22.65 -51.86
CA TRP A 52 17.78 -22.92 -50.62
C TRP A 52 16.88 -21.74 -50.17
N GLY A 53 16.23 -21.06 -51.10
CA GLY A 53 15.69 -19.72 -50.88
C GLY A 53 14.20 -19.50 -51.17
N SER A 54 13.39 -20.52 -51.47
CA SER A 54 11.98 -20.27 -51.80
C SER A 54 11.04 -21.40 -51.40
N GLY A 55 10.02 -21.07 -50.60
CA GLY A 55 8.65 -21.61 -50.63
C GLY A 55 8.39 -23.09 -50.31
N VAL A 56 9.39 -23.97 -50.37
CA VAL A 56 9.21 -25.43 -50.23
C VAL A 56 9.31 -25.89 -48.77
N MET A 57 9.84 -25.06 -47.87
CA MET A 57 10.15 -25.45 -46.48
C MET A 57 8.94 -25.62 -45.55
N SER A 58 7.77 -25.03 -45.83
CA SER A 58 6.56 -25.30 -45.02
C SER A 58 6.00 -26.71 -45.28
N SER A 59 6.25 -27.29 -46.46
CA SER A 59 5.78 -28.65 -46.77
C SER A 59 6.56 -29.76 -46.04
N LEU A 60 7.66 -29.42 -45.36
CA LEU A 60 8.50 -30.37 -44.63
C LEU A 60 8.14 -30.48 -43.14
N SER A 61 7.37 -29.54 -42.57
CA SER A 61 6.90 -29.64 -41.18
C SER A 61 5.87 -30.77 -41.00
N ASP A 62 5.15 -31.12 -42.07
CA ASP A 62 4.12 -32.17 -42.06
C ASP A 62 4.66 -33.57 -42.34
N ILE A 63 5.98 -33.72 -42.60
CA ILE A 63 6.61 -35.03 -42.65
C ILE A 63 6.89 -35.44 -41.20
N ALA A 64 5.89 -36.05 -40.57
CA ALA A 64 6.07 -36.84 -39.36
C ALA A 64 7.12 -37.92 -39.66
N TYR A 65 8.37 -37.67 -39.28
CA TYR A 65 9.46 -38.63 -39.34
C TYR A 65 9.17 -39.76 -38.34
N SER A 66 8.33 -40.72 -38.74
CA SER A 66 8.19 -42.01 -38.06
C SER A 66 9.35 -42.91 -38.48
N TYR A 67 10.52 -42.68 -37.90
CA TYR A 67 11.55 -43.72 -37.83
C TYR A 67 11.29 -44.50 -36.55
N LYS A 68 11.00 -45.80 -36.66
CA LYS A 68 11.15 -46.71 -35.52
C LYS A 68 12.61 -46.63 -35.09
N ASP A 69 12.87 -45.94 -33.99
CA ASP A 69 14.20 -45.69 -33.41
C ASP A 69 14.86 -47.01 -33.03
N ASP A 70 15.56 -47.62 -33.97
CA ASP A 70 16.44 -48.74 -33.68
C ASP A 70 17.72 -48.20 -33.03
N LYS A 71 17.72 -48.20 -31.69
CA LYS A 71 18.86 -47.79 -30.84
C LYS A 71 20.14 -48.60 -31.11
N SER A 72 20.06 -49.68 -31.90
CA SER A 72 21.22 -50.50 -32.28
C SER A 72 22.02 -49.96 -33.48
N SER A 73 21.54 -48.92 -34.17
CA SER A 73 22.25 -48.32 -35.30
C SER A 73 23.56 -47.66 -34.83
N PRO A 74 24.73 -47.96 -35.45
CA PRO A 74 26.06 -47.46 -35.03
C PRO A 74 26.27 -45.94 -35.09
N TRP A 75 25.21 -45.18 -35.40
CA TRP A 75 25.23 -43.73 -35.62
C TRP A 75 23.99 -43.05 -35.03
N TYR A 76 23.27 -43.73 -34.14
CA TYR A 76 22.01 -43.27 -33.57
C TYR A 76 22.20 -41.96 -32.79
N GLU A 77 23.24 -41.89 -31.96
CA GLU A 77 23.56 -40.71 -31.17
C GLU A 77 23.96 -39.53 -32.06
N GLU A 78 24.78 -39.75 -33.09
CA GLU A 78 25.19 -38.73 -34.05
C GLU A 78 24.00 -38.19 -34.86
N ARG A 79 23.05 -39.05 -35.25
CA ARG A 79 21.83 -38.61 -35.96
C ARG A 79 20.91 -37.81 -35.05
N GLN A 80 20.75 -38.20 -33.80
CA GLN A 80 19.97 -37.44 -32.82
C GLN A 80 20.58 -36.06 -32.58
N VAL A 81 21.92 -35.97 -32.49
CA VAL A 81 22.65 -34.70 -32.40
C VAL A 81 22.43 -33.83 -33.65
N ILE A 82 22.50 -34.39 -34.86
CA ILE A 82 22.26 -33.63 -36.10
C ILE A 82 20.81 -33.16 -36.19
N ALA A 83 19.84 -34.00 -35.83
CA ALA A 83 18.42 -33.63 -35.82
C ALA A 83 18.12 -32.53 -34.79
N THR A 84 18.72 -32.60 -33.60
CA THR A 84 18.60 -31.52 -32.59
C THR A 84 19.28 -30.24 -33.04
N LEU A 85 20.45 -30.30 -33.68
CA LEU A 85 21.12 -29.12 -34.24
C LEU A 85 20.30 -28.48 -35.38
N TYR A 86 19.66 -29.29 -36.22
CA TYR A 86 18.78 -28.78 -37.28
C TYR A 86 17.53 -28.11 -36.70
N ARG A 87 16.86 -28.74 -35.72
CA ARG A 87 15.73 -28.11 -34.99
C ARG A 87 16.15 -26.81 -34.30
N ALA A 88 17.31 -26.80 -33.63
CA ALA A 88 17.84 -25.59 -33.01
C ALA A 88 18.10 -24.48 -34.04
N ARG A 89 18.55 -24.82 -35.25
CA ARG A 89 18.75 -23.85 -36.34
C ARG A 89 17.44 -23.31 -36.89
N VAL A 90 16.42 -24.15 -37.07
CA VAL A 90 15.08 -23.72 -37.51
C VAL A 90 14.48 -22.77 -36.48
N LEU A 91 14.48 -23.16 -35.20
CA LEU A 91 14.02 -22.31 -34.10
C LEU A 91 14.80 -21.00 -34.01
N LEU A 92 16.12 -21.03 -34.20
CA LEU A 92 16.93 -19.82 -34.22
C LEU A 92 16.59 -18.91 -35.41
N HIS A 93 16.28 -19.47 -36.58
CA HIS A 93 15.84 -18.68 -37.74
C HIS A 93 14.47 -18.04 -37.49
N GLU A 94 13.52 -18.79 -36.94
CA GLU A 94 12.20 -18.26 -36.52
C GLU A 94 12.34 -17.17 -35.46
N LEU A 95 13.23 -17.34 -34.47
CA LEU A 95 13.53 -16.32 -33.47
C LEU A 95 14.17 -15.07 -34.08
N ILE A 96 15.06 -15.21 -35.06
CA ILE A 96 15.66 -14.08 -35.76
C ILE A 96 14.60 -13.34 -36.58
N GLU A 97 13.75 -14.06 -37.29
CA GLU A 97 12.71 -13.48 -38.14
C GLU A 97 11.64 -12.78 -37.30
N THR A 98 11.21 -13.38 -36.18
CA THR A 98 10.31 -12.72 -35.22
C THR A 98 10.95 -11.49 -34.60
N LYS A 99 12.23 -11.54 -34.23
CA LYS A 99 12.95 -10.39 -33.69
C LYS A 99 13.12 -9.26 -34.72
N MET A 100 13.48 -9.58 -35.97
CA MET A 100 13.57 -8.60 -37.05
C MET A 100 12.21 -7.95 -37.34
N ASN A 101 11.12 -8.72 -37.32
CA ASN A 101 9.77 -8.19 -37.48
C ASN A 101 9.36 -7.32 -36.29
N GLN A 102 9.74 -7.68 -35.06
CA GLN A 102 9.55 -6.83 -33.87
C GLN A 102 10.35 -5.52 -33.96
N GLU A 103 11.61 -5.57 -34.42
CA GLU A 103 12.43 -4.37 -34.62
C GLU A 103 11.87 -3.46 -35.72
N ARG A 104 11.34 -4.04 -36.81
CA ARG A 104 10.62 -3.29 -37.86
C ARG A 104 9.34 -2.63 -37.35
N PHE A 105 8.58 -3.35 -36.53
CA PHE A 105 7.39 -2.83 -35.87
C PHE A 105 7.75 -1.65 -34.95
N LEU A 106 8.71 -1.84 -34.04
CA LEU A 106 9.15 -0.79 -33.10
C LEU A 106 9.78 0.43 -33.80
N SER A 107 10.44 0.24 -34.94
CA SER A 107 11.02 1.33 -35.72
C SER A 107 10.03 2.03 -36.64
N GLY A 108 8.79 1.55 -36.78
CA GLY A 108 7.77 2.12 -37.67
C GLY A 108 8.03 1.88 -39.16
N ASN A 109 8.93 0.95 -39.51
CA ASN A 109 9.25 0.60 -40.89
C ASN A 109 8.22 -0.41 -41.44
N LEU A 110 6.96 0.03 -41.46
CA LEU A 110 5.79 -0.72 -41.88
C LEU A 110 5.31 -0.24 -43.26
N CYS A 111 4.80 -1.17 -44.07
CA CYS A 111 4.12 -0.86 -45.32
C CYS A 111 2.69 -0.35 -45.06
N VAL A 112 2.12 0.40 -45.99
CA VAL A 112 0.76 0.94 -45.89
C VAL A 112 -0.28 -0.18 -45.76
N SER A 113 -0.07 -1.33 -46.41
CA SER A 113 -0.93 -2.52 -46.23
C SER A 113 -0.90 -3.07 -44.79
N GLU A 114 0.27 -3.03 -44.13
CA GLU A 114 0.43 -3.43 -42.73
C GLU A 114 -0.24 -2.41 -41.80
N ILE A 115 -0.09 -1.11 -42.08
CA ILE A 115 -0.76 -0.03 -41.34
C ILE A 115 -2.29 -0.15 -41.50
N GLN A 116 -2.81 -0.39 -42.69
CA GLN A 116 -4.24 -0.58 -42.95
C GLN A 116 -4.80 -1.82 -42.24
N SER A 117 -4.04 -2.93 -42.20
CA SER A 117 -4.41 -4.13 -41.45
C SER A 117 -4.51 -3.86 -39.94
N LEU A 118 -3.55 -3.12 -39.38
CA LEU A 118 -3.58 -2.66 -37.99
C LEU A 118 -4.79 -1.76 -37.72
N LEU A 119 -5.09 -0.82 -38.62
CA LEU A 119 -6.26 0.06 -38.47
C LEU A 119 -7.59 -0.69 -38.55
N ASN A 120 -7.70 -1.71 -39.40
CA ASN A 120 -8.93 -2.50 -39.57
C ASN A 120 -9.20 -3.45 -38.40
N THR A 121 -8.15 -3.93 -37.73
CA THR A 121 -8.30 -4.67 -36.46
C THR A 121 -8.69 -3.76 -35.29
N GLN A 122 -8.40 -2.46 -35.41
CA GLN A 122 -8.59 -1.41 -34.41
C GLN A 122 -9.90 -0.62 -34.57
N LYS A 123 -11.09 -1.24 -34.41
CA LYS A 123 -12.39 -0.51 -34.46
C LYS A 123 -12.42 0.69 -33.48
N GLU A 124 -12.85 1.87 -33.95
CA GLU A 124 -12.73 3.18 -33.25
C GLU A 124 -13.93 3.56 -32.37
N ASP A 125 -15.03 2.80 -32.42
CA ASP A 125 -16.33 3.23 -31.88
C ASP A 125 -16.40 3.41 -30.34
N VAL A 126 -15.29 3.31 -29.60
CA VAL A 126 -15.27 3.30 -28.12
C VAL A 126 -14.24 4.26 -27.48
N GLU A 127 -13.45 5.01 -28.27
CA GLU A 127 -12.34 5.82 -27.73
C GLU A 127 -12.76 7.07 -26.96
N THR A 128 -13.80 7.79 -27.43
CA THR A 128 -14.31 8.98 -26.74
C THR A 128 -14.90 8.63 -25.38
N ASP A 129 -15.48 7.45 -25.25
CA ASP A 129 -16.13 7.00 -24.02
C ASP A 129 -15.12 6.59 -22.96
N TRP A 130 -14.01 5.93 -23.33
CA TRP A 130 -13.02 5.44 -22.34
C TRP A 130 -12.31 6.57 -21.62
N ILE A 131 -11.99 7.65 -22.34
CA ILE A 131 -11.34 8.81 -21.74
C ILE A 131 -12.26 9.46 -20.70
N ALA A 132 -13.53 9.66 -21.05
CA ALA A 132 -14.55 10.21 -20.15
C ALA A 132 -14.82 9.27 -18.95
N GLU A 133 -14.92 7.97 -19.21
CA GLU A 133 -15.13 6.92 -18.20
C GLU A 133 -13.96 6.86 -17.21
N ILE A 134 -12.71 6.89 -17.68
CA ILE A 134 -11.52 6.93 -16.82
C ILE A 134 -11.55 8.18 -15.93
N GLN A 135 -11.95 9.34 -16.47
CA GLN A 135 -12.10 10.55 -15.65
C GLN A 135 -13.18 10.41 -14.60
N GLU A 136 -14.33 9.85 -14.94
CA GLU A 136 -15.42 9.63 -13.99
C GLU A 136 -15.02 8.65 -12.88
N LEU A 137 -14.34 7.56 -13.24
CA LEU A 137 -13.79 6.61 -12.28
C LEU A 137 -12.78 7.28 -11.34
N LYS A 138 -11.87 8.11 -11.86
CA LYS A 138 -10.93 8.89 -11.01
C LYS A 138 -11.65 9.83 -10.06
N ARG A 139 -12.65 10.56 -10.55
CA ARG A 139 -13.47 11.46 -9.71
C ARG A 139 -14.15 10.71 -8.58
N ASN A 140 -14.82 9.61 -8.91
CA ASN A 140 -15.47 8.76 -7.91
C ASN A 140 -14.45 8.22 -6.91
N MET A 141 -13.27 7.82 -7.37
CA MET A 141 -12.23 7.26 -6.50
C MET A 141 -11.73 8.28 -5.46
N VAL A 142 -11.42 9.51 -5.88
CA VAL A 142 -11.00 10.59 -4.97
C VAL A 142 -12.08 10.88 -3.93
N ALA A 143 -13.35 10.92 -4.34
CA ALA A 143 -14.47 11.12 -3.43
C ALA A 143 -14.59 9.98 -2.39
N GLU A 144 -14.46 8.72 -2.80
CA GLU A 144 -14.52 7.56 -1.89
C GLU A 144 -13.31 7.53 -0.93
N ILE A 145 -12.11 7.89 -1.38
CA ILE A 145 -10.91 7.99 -0.52
C ILE A 145 -11.15 8.97 0.62
N ARG A 146 -11.68 10.16 0.31
CA ARG A 146 -12.01 11.17 1.32
C ARG A 146 -13.11 10.73 2.27
N ARG A 147 -14.17 10.14 1.73
CA ARG A 147 -15.27 9.62 2.55
C ARG A 147 -14.76 8.59 3.55
N ASN A 148 -13.88 7.69 3.13
CA ASN A 148 -13.21 6.75 4.02
C ASN A 148 -12.36 7.44 5.08
N HIS A 149 -11.56 8.46 4.69
CA HIS A 149 -10.75 9.23 5.64
C HIS A 149 -11.59 9.88 6.75
N LEU A 150 -12.75 10.46 6.39
CA LEU A 150 -13.68 11.04 7.36
C LEU A 150 -14.25 9.98 8.32
N LEU A 151 -14.64 8.82 7.80
CA LEU A 151 -15.14 7.70 8.61
C LEU A 151 -14.06 7.17 9.56
N GLU A 152 -12.82 7.02 9.11
CA GLU A 152 -11.69 6.63 9.96
C GLU A 152 -11.46 7.64 11.10
N ARG A 153 -11.52 8.95 10.78
CA ARG A 153 -11.41 10.01 11.78
C ARG A 153 -12.52 9.94 12.82
N ASP A 154 -13.74 9.67 12.41
CA ASP A 154 -14.88 9.55 13.33
C ASP A 154 -14.83 8.28 14.17
N LEU A 155 -14.36 7.17 13.60
CA LEU A 155 -14.09 5.94 14.32
C LEU A 155 -13.02 6.15 15.41
N LEU A 156 -11.92 6.85 15.11
CA LEU A 156 -10.89 7.22 16.08
C LEU A 156 -11.43 8.09 17.24
N LYS A 157 -12.40 8.99 16.97
CA LYS A 157 -13.06 9.78 18.03
C LYS A 157 -13.90 8.87 18.94
N LEU A 158 -14.59 7.89 18.37
CA LEU A 158 -15.36 6.91 19.13
C LEU A 158 -14.45 6.03 19.98
N ASP A 159 -13.33 5.56 19.43
CA ASP A 159 -12.31 4.81 20.17
C ASP A 159 -11.77 5.58 21.37
N LYS A 160 -11.37 6.85 21.17
CA LYS A 160 -10.92 7.72 22.25
C LYS A 160 -11.99 7.85 23.33
N ARG A 161 -13.26 7.97 22.93
CA ARG A 161 -14.38 8.07 23.87
C ARG A 161 -14.63 6.77 24.64
N ILE A 162 -14.54 5.62 23.97
CA ILE A 162 -14.65 4.30 24.60
C ILE A 162 -13.49 4.10 25.59
N ALA A 163 -12.25 4.40 25.19
CA ALA A 163 -11.07 4.32 26.06
C ALA A 163 -11.19 5.22 27.30
N LEU A 164 -11.71 6.44 27.14
CA LEU A 164 -11.98 7.34 28.26
C LEU A 164 -13.08 6.79 29.19
N LEU A 165 -14.15 6.21 28.64
CA LEU A 165 -15.20 5.57 29.44
C LEU A 165 -14.70 4.36 30.23
N ILE A 166 -13.84 3.54 29.62
CA ILE A 166 -13.19 2.41 30.28
C ILE A 166 -12.29 2.89 31.42
N LYS A 167 -11.49 3.95 31.19
CA LYS A 167 -10.54 4.50 32.16
C LYS A 167 -11.21 5.30 33.29
N HIS A 168 -12.34 5.96 33.01
CA HIS A 168 -13.10 6.79 33.96
C HIS A 168 -14.38 6.09 34.45
N ARG A 169 -14.35 4.75 34.56
CA ARG A 169 -15.48 3.90 35.00
C ARG A 169 -16.09 4.34 36.34
N SER A 170 -15.33 5.08 37.17
CA SER A 170 -15.74 5.62 38.47
C SER A 170 -16.44 7.00 38.41
N ASN A 171 -16.28 7.80 37.34
CA ASN A 171 -16.80 9.17 37.24
C ASN A 171 -17.81 9.38 36.10
N ILE A 172 -18.58 8.34 35.78
CA ILE A 172 -19.62 8.32 34.74
C ILE A 172 -20.69 9.43 34.93
N LYS A 173 -20.91 9.90 36.17
CA LYS A 173 -21.93 10.91 36.50
C LYS A 173 -21.61 12.33 35.99
N GLU A 174 -20.34 12.72 35.86
CA GLU A 174 -19.96 14.07 35.41
C GLU A 174 -20.02 14.22 33.89
N MET A 175 -19.64 13.19 33.13
CA MET A 175 -19.67 13.20 31.66
C MET A 175 -21.09 13.24 31.07
N ILE A 176 -22.06 12.62 31.75
CA ILE A 176 -23.49 12.63 31.34
C ILE A 176 -24.08 14.04 31.48
N LEU A 177 -23.61 14.83 32.45
CA LEU A 177 -24.08 16.19 32.69
C LEU A 177 -23.61 17.17 31.59
N GLU A 178 -22.45 16.94 30.99
CA GLU A 178 -21.96 17.77 29.88
C GLU A 178 -22.73 17.54 28.57
N GLN A 179 -23.18 16.33 28.30
CA GLN A 179 -23.92 16.03 27.06
C GLN A 179 -25.33 16.62 27.05
N SER A 180 -26.02 16.59 28.20
CA SER A 180 -27.35 17.23 28.33
C SER A 180 -27.31 18.76 28.23
N LYS A 181 -26.13 19.38 28.45
CA LYS A 181 -25.91 20.83 28.32
C LYS A 181 -25.51 21.24 26.89
N LYS A 182 -24.77 20.41 26.16
CA LYS A 182 -24.40 20.69 24.76
C LYS A 182 -25.56 20.50 23.79
N SER A 183 -26.49 19.57 24.05
CA SER A 183 -27.66 19.35 23.19
C SER A 183 -28.75 20.43 23.27
N LYS A 184 -28.71 21.31 24.29
CA LYS A 184 -29.67 22.42 24.47
C LYS A 184 -29.21 23.78 23.93
N LYS A 185 -27.98 23.90 23.40
CA LYS A 185 -27.45 25.15 22.81
C LYS A 185 -27.37 25.18 21.28
N LYS A 186 -27.87 24.15 20.58
CA LYS A 186 -27.87 24.05 19.11
C LYS A 186 -29.26 24.31 18.49
N LYS A 187 -29.81 25.49 18.77
CA LYS A 187 -30.86 26.11 17.94
C LYS A 187 -30.63 27.60 17.94
N ASP A 188 -30.20 28.09 16.78
CA ASP A 188 -30.22 29.46 16.27
C ASP A 188 -28.86 29.86 15.71
N GLY A 189 -28.70 29.55 14.43
CA GLY A 189 -27.56 29.90 13.60
C GLY A 189 -27.93 29.64 12.14
N ASN A 190 -28.84 30.46 11.60
CA ASN A 190 -29.13 30.47 10.17
C ASN A 190 -27.91 31.07 9.46
N GLY A 191 -26.91 30.25 9.15
CA GLY A 191 -25.73 30.65 8.41
C GLY A 191 -26.05 30.69 6.92
N ASP A 192 -25.99 31.86 6.31
CA ASP A 192 -26.11 32.01 4.85
C ASP A 192 -25.10 31.08 4.15
N ALA A 193 -25.58 30.34 3.15
CA ALA A 193 -24.74 29.43 2.38
C ALA A 193 -23.67 30.23 1.62
N ILE A 194 -22.38 29.95 1.88
CA ILE A 194 -21.25 30.58 1.20
C ILE A 194 -21.27 30.17 -0.29
N ALA A 195 -21.68 31.09 -1.17
CA ALA A 195 -21.69 30.89 -2.62
C ALA A 195 -20.50 31.61 -3.27
N LEU A 196 -19.59 30.84 -3.90
CA LEU A 196 -18.49 31.39 -4.69
C LEU A 196 -19.02 31.81 -6.06
N ASP A 197 -18.58 32.98 -6.54
CA ASP A 197 -18.92 33.43 -7.89
C ASP A 197 -18.09 32.69 -8.96
N ALA A 198 -18.52 32.77 -10.23
CA ALA A 198 -17.84 32.08 -11.33
C ALA A 198 -16.37 32.54 -11.54
N LYS A 199 -16.06 33.82 -11.29
CA LYS A 199 -14.69 34.36 -11.42
C LYS A 199 -13.80 33.91 -10.26
N GLN A 200 -14.33 33.85 -9.04
CA GLN A 200 -13.65 33.32 -7.87
C GLN A 200 -13.31 31.85 -8.07
N LEU A 201 -14.26 31.06 -8.58
CA LEU A 201 -14.03 29.65 -8.94
C LEU A 201 -12.90 29.52 -9.96
N GLU A 202 -12.90 30.33 -11.02
CA GLU A 202 -11.83 30.34 -12.02
C GLU A 202 -10.47 30.74 -11.40
N SER A 203 -10.43 31.76 -10.53
CA SER A 203 -9.19 32.15 -9.84
C SER A 203 -8.69 31.06 -8.89
N TYR A 204 -9.55 30.36 -8.17
CA TYR A 204 -9.15 29.21 -7.34
C TYR A 204 -8.70 28.01 -8.20
N GLN A 205 -9.34 27.75 -9.35
CA GLN A 205 -8.87 26.73 -10.31
C GLN A 205 -7.45 27.03 -10.79
N ASN A 206 -7.17 28.29 -11.15
CA ASN A 206 -5.82 28.73 -11.52
C ASN A 206 -4.83 28.63 -10.35
N LEU A 207 -5.26 29.00 -9.13
CA LEU A 207 -4.43 28.94 -7.93
C LEU A 207 -3.97 27.51 -7.65
N PHE A 208 -4.90 26.55 -7.59
CA PHE A 208 -4.58 25.17 -7.27
C PHE A 208 -3.84 24.46 -8.40
N TYR A 209 -4.08 24.84 -9.67
CA TYR A 209 -3.23 24.40 -10.77
C TYR A 209 -1.79 24.86 -10.57
N LEU A 210 -1.57 26.14 -10.24
CA LEU A 210 -0.24 26.69 -10.00
C LEU A 210 0.47 25.98 -8.84
N LEU A 211 -0.22 25.74 -7.72
CA LEU A 211 0.35 25.02 -6.58
C LEU A 211 0.73 23.57 -6.90
N GLN A 212 -0.02 22.91 -7.81
CA GLN A 212 0.35 21.58 -8.29
C GLN A 212 1.60 21.60 -9.18
N THR A 213 1.68 22.54 -10.13
CA THR A 213 2.75 22.53 -11.15
C THR A 213 4.02 23.23 -10.72
N GLU A 214 3.92 24.19 -9.80
CA GLU A 214 5.07 24.93 -9.25
C GLU A 214 5.30 24.55 -7.77
N PRO A 215 5.90 23.37 -7.51
CA PRO A 215 6.03 22.82 -6.16
C PRO A 215 6.90 23.67 -5.23
N HIS A 216 7.65 24.65 -5.75
CA HIS A 216 8.47 25.55 -4.95
C HIS A 216 7.65 26.42 -3.99
N TYR A 217 6.40 26.76 -4.33
CA TYR A 217 5.53 27.53 -3.44
C TYR A 217 5.17 26.71 -2.21
N LEU A 218 4.69 25.48 -2.42
CA LEU A 218 4.35 24.55 -1.34
C LEU A 218 5.58 24.17 -0.51
N ALA A 219 6.73 23.91 -1.16
CA ALA A 219 7.98 23.56 -0.47
C ALA A 219 8.45 24.63 0.52
N LYS A 220 8.32 25.92 0.17
CA LYS A 220 8.58 27.03 1.10
C LYS A 220 7.51 27.15 2.18
N LEU A 221 6.25 26.92 1.83
CA LEU A 221 5.13 27.03 2.76
C LEU A 221 5.24 26.00 3.90
N VAL A 222 5.67 24.78 3.59
CA VAL A 222 5.90 23.67 4.54
C VAL A 222 6.74 24.08 5.75
N THR A 223 7.74 24.97 5.58
CA THR A 223 8.59 25.44 6.69
C THR A 223 7.97 26.57 7.51
N MET A 224 6.79 27.07 7.11
CA MET A 224 6.11 28.24 7.70
C MET A 224 4.77 27.87 8.35
N VAL A 225 4.31 26.63 8.20
CA VAL A 225 3.05 26.16 8.80
C VAL A 225 3.21 26.01 10.31
N GLN A 226 2.25 26.53 11.06
CA GLN A 226 2.21 26.42 12.52
C GLN A 226 1.78 25.02 12.97
N ALA A 227 2.13 24.64 14.20
CA ALA A 227 1.98 23.27 14.67
C ALA A 227 0.53 22.76 14.71
N ASP A 228 -0.40 23.68 14.99
CA ASP A 228 -1.84 23.48 15.05
C ASP A 228 -2.49 23.27 13.68
N LEU A 229 -1.93 23.87 12.63
CA LEU A 229 -2.44 23.78 11.25
C LEU A 229 -1.77 22.67 10.42
N MET A 230 -0.82 21.92 11.01
CA MET A 230 -0.06 20.91 10.27
C MET A 230 -0.94 19.78 9.72
N GLU A 231 -1.89 19.27 10.51
CA GLU A 231 -2.74 18.14 10.08
C GLU A 231 -3.65 18.55 8.92
N ASP A 232 -4.36 19.68 9.06
CA ASP A 232 -5.23 20.22 8.01
C ASP A 232 -4.45 20.54 6.71
N PHE A 233 -3.24 21.09 6.84
CA PHE A 233 -2.37 21.33 5.69
C PHE A 233 -1.96 20.02 4.99
N LEU A 234 -1.60 18.99 5.75
CA LEU A 234 -1.25 17.69 5.20
C LEU A 234 -2.46 17.04 4.51
N ASP A 235 -3.64 17.09 5.10
CA ASP A 235 -4.87 16.59 4.48
C ASP A 235 -5.14 17.32 3.16
N THR A 236 -4.98 18.64 3.13
CA THR A 236 -5.13 19.42 1.90
C THR A 236 -4.14 18.95 0.82
N VAL A 237 -2.85 18.80 1.15
CA VAL A 237 -1.83 18.37 0.20
C VAL A 237 -2.07 16.93 -0.28
N PHE A 238 -2.31 15.99 0.64
CA PHE A 238 -2.34 14.56 0.35
C PHE A 238 -3.69 14.04 -0.15
N LEU A 239 -4.80 14.68 0.21
CA LEU A 239 -6.16 14.27 -0.17
C LEU A 239 -6.77 15.17 -1.24
N SER A 240 -6.38 16.45 -1.30
CA SER A 240 -6.91 17.41 -2.28
C SER A 240 -5.98 17.57 -3.46
N LEU A 241 -4.76 18.08 -3.22
CA LEU A 241 -3.87 18.51 -4.30
C LEU A 241 -3.21 17.35 -5.03
N PHE A 242 -2.87 16.29 -4.31
CA PHE A 242 -2.22 15.10 -4.86
C PHE A 242 -2.95 13.82 -4.40
N GLY A 243 -4.29 13.89 -4.37
CA GLY A 243 -5.18 12.86 -3.84
C GLY A 243 -5.32 11.61 -4.71
N ASP A 244 -5.06 11.69 -6.02
CA ASP A 244 -5.02 10.54 -6.91
C ASP A 244 -3.65 9.85 -6.81
N ALA A 245 -3.50 9.06 -5.74
CA ALA A 245 -2.29 8.27 -5.45
C ALA A 245 -1.94 7.22 -6.53
N PHE A 246 -2.77 7.07 -7.57
CA PHE A 246 -2.54 6.15 -8.68
C PHE A 246 -2.15 6.83 -9.99
N SER A 247 -2.33 8.16 -10.08
CA SER A 247 -1.96 8.96 -11.23
C SER A 247 -0.44 9.17 -11.28
N PRO A 248 0.26 8.70 -12.34
CA PRO A 248 1.69 8.96 -12.53
C PRO A 248 2.05 10.44 -12.51
N ARG A 249 1.16 11.32 -13.01
CA ARG A 249 1.34 12.77 -12.95
C ARG A 249 1.36 13.27 -11.50
N GLU A 250 0.36 12.91 -10.69
CA GLU A 250 0.28 13.40 -9.31
C GLU A 250 1.39 12.82 -8.45
N GLU A 251 1.75 11.55 -8.69
CA GLU A 251 2.89 10.92 -8.06
C GLU A 251 4.21 11.62 -8.42
N PHE A 252 4.41 12.00 -9.69
CA PHE A 252 5.58 12.79 -10.09
C PHE A 252 5.62 14.15 -9.41
N LEU A 253 4.49 14.86 -9.32
CA LEU A 253 4.40 16.18 -8.72
C LEU A 253 4.61 16.14 -7.19
N ILE A 254 4.03 15.18 -6.48
CA ILE A 254 4.23 15.05 -5.03
C ILE A 254 5.67 14.63 -4.70
N LEU A 255 6.29 13.75 -5.49
CA LEU A 255 7.71 13.44 -5.35
C LEU A 255 8.55 14.71 -5.58
N SER A 256 8.26 15.48 -6.63
CA SER A 256 8.94 16.76 -6.89
C SER A 256 8.82 17.73 -5.72
N LEU A 257 7.65 17.80 -5.08
CA LEU A 257 7.43 18.54 -3.84
C LEU A 257 8.32 18.03 -2.71
N PHE A 258 8.39 16.72 -2.47
CA PHE A 258 9.26 16.14 -1.44
C PHE A 258 10.73 16.53 -1.62
N ARG A 259 11.27 16.46 -2.83
CA ARG A 259 12.66 16.87 -3.08
C ARG A 259 12.92 18.31 -2.69
N LEU A 260 12.02 19.23 -3.08
CA LEU A 260 12.17 20.65 -2.77
C LEU A 260 11.95 20.93 -1.28
N ALA A 261 10.93 20.32 -0.67
CA ALA A 261 10.62 20.50 0.75
C ALA A 261 11.74 19.96 1.65
N ILE A 262 12.27 18.77 1.37
CA ILE A 262 13.43 18.21 2.10
C ILE A 262 14.66 19.10 1.91
N SER A 263 14.90 19.60 0.69
CA SER A 263 16.02 20.51 0.43
C SER A 263 15.90 21.81 1.21
N GLN A 264 14.70 22.37 1.32
CA GLN A 264 14.43 23.60 2.04
C GLN A 264 14.60 23.38 3.55
N GLU A 265 14.01 22.32 4.10
CA GLU A 265 14.13 21.96 5.52
C GLU A 265 15.60 21.70 5.91
N MET A 266 16.32 20.91 5.10
CA MET A 266 17.73 20.63 5.35
C MET A 266 18.63 21.87 5.22
N SER A 267 18.20 22.93 4.53
CA SER A 267 18.98 24.18 4.49
C SER A 267 18.94 24.96 5.82
N ALA A 268 17.96 24.67 6.68
CA ALA A 268 17.75 25.34 7.96
C ALA A 268 18.35 24.61 9.16
N ILE A 269 18.76 23.34 9.01
CA ILE A 269 19.33 22.50 10.08
C ILE A 269 20.86 22.37 9.95
N LYS A 270 21.51 21.79 10.97
CA LYS A 270 22.98 21.68 11.04
C LYS A 270 23.50 20.31 10.64
N SER A 271 22.69 19.27 10.82
CA SER A 271 23.03 17.90 10.48
C SER A 271 21.84 17.15 9.89
N ALA A 272 22.09 16.12 9.08
CA ALA A 272 21.03 15.27 8.56
C ALA A 272 20.21 14.58 9.66
N GLY A 273 20.84 14.28 10.82
CA GLY A 273 20.18 13.68 11.97
C GLY A 273 19.10 14.57 12.58
N ASP A 274 19.25 15.89 12.49
CA ASP A 274 18.29 16.85 13.08
C ASP A 274 16.92 16.75 12.39
N LEU A 275 16.85 16.31 11.13
CA LEU A 275 15.60 16.09 10.40
C LEU A 275 14.64 15.15 11.13
N ILE A 276 15.17 14.23 11.95
CA ILE A 276 14.37 13.26 12.72
C ILE A 276 13.67 13.92 13.91
N SER A 277 14.35 14.88 14.54
CA SER A 277 13.97 15.50 15.82
C SER A 277 13.17 16.79 15.68
N VAL A 278 13.24 17.44 14.53
CA VAL A 278 12.50 18.68 14.28
C VAL A 278 11.01 18.37 14.20
N GLU A 279 10.21 19.07 15.00
CA GLU A 279 8.76 19.05 14.89
C GLU A 279 8.34 19.95 13.72
N SER A 280 8.54 19.45 12.50
CA SER A 280 8.16 20.14 11.27
C SER A 280 7.23 19.31 10.40
N VAL A 281 6.72 19.96 9.36
CA VAL A 281 5.80 19.35 8.40
C VAL A 281 6.50 18.28 7.57
N VAL A 282 7.78 18.44 7.19
CA VAL A 282 8.48 17.48 6.29
C VAL A 282 8.53 16.04 6.86
N PRO A 283 8.99 15.79 8.10
CA PRO A 283 8.95 14.45 8.67
C PRO A 283 7.54 13.86 8.72
N LYS A 284 6.53 14.68 9.06
CA LYS A 284 5.13 14.26 9.06
C LYS A 284 4.61 13.95 7.66
N MET A 285 5.01 14.71 6.64
CA MET A 285 4.70 14.42 5.24
C MET A 285 5.23 13.05 4.83
N ILE A 286 6.48 12.73 5.17
CA ILE A 286 7.10 11.44 4.84
C ILE A 286 6.33 10.30 5.53
N ILE A 287 6.02 10.43 6.82
CA ILE A 287 5.25 9.44 7.57
C ILE A 287 3.82 9.28 7.01
N THR A 288 3.19 10.36 6.59
CA THR A 288 1.84 10.32 5.99
C THR A 288 1.87 9.62 4.63
N TYR A 289 2.91 9.88 3.83
CA TYR A 289 3.10 9.22 2.55
C TYR A 289 3.30 7.70 2.68
N THR A 290 4.05 7.21 3.68
CA THR A 290 4.22 5.77 3.89
C THR A 290 2.94 5.05 4.30
N ARG A 291 1.94 5.77 4.84
CA ARG A 291 0.62 5.23 5.20
C ARG A 291 -0.35 5.12 4.01
N ARG A 292 0.02 5.62 2.82
CA ARG A 292 -0.78 5.45 1.60
C ARG A 292 -0.98 3.97 1.27
N LYS A 293 -1.97 3.67 0.43
CA LYS A 293 -2.37 2.30 0.04
C LYS A 293 -1.18 1.42 -0.38
N GLN A 294 -0.24 1.94 -1.16
CA GLN A 294 0.95 1.19 -1.58
C GLN A 294 1.83 0.73 -0.40
N GLY A 295 2.05 1.60 0.59
CA GLY A 295 2.80 1.26 1.79
C GLY A 295 2.05 0.30 2.70
N HIS A 296 0.74 0.48 2.83
CA HIS A 296 -0.12 -0.44 3.58
C HIS A 296 -0.14 -1.85 2.96
N GLU A 297 -0.32 -1.98 1.64
CA GLU A 297 -0.29 -3.25 0.92
C GLU A 297 1.06 -3.96 1.09
N TYR A 298 2.16 -3.22 1.00
CA TYR A 298 3.50 -3.75 1.27
C TYR A 298 3.59 -4.35 2.68
N LEU A 299 3.18 -3.61 3.72
CA LEU A 299 3.21 -4.12 5.10
C LEU A 299 2.31 -5.34 5.28
N LYS A 300 1.12 -5.35 4.66
CA LYS A 300 0.19 -6.47 4.74
C LYS A 300 0.75 -7.74 4.08
N GLN A 301 1.50 -7.62 3.00
CA GLN A 301 2.11 -8.77 2.33
C GLN A 301 3.36 -9.30 3.07
N ILE A 302 4.16 -8.41 3.66
CA ILE A 302 5.48 -8.76 4.22
C ILE A 302 5.39 -9.07 5.72
N ILE A 303 4.67 -8.25 6.49
CA ILE A 303 4.67 -8.29 7.95
C ILE A 303 3.50 -9.11 8.50
N ALA A 304 2.29 -8.99 7.92
CA ALA A 304 1.09 -9.67 8.44
C ALA A 304 1.25 -11.21 8.56
N PRO A 305 1.80 -11.94 7.58
CA PRO A 305 1.93 -13.39 7.68
C PRO A 305 2.83 -13.85 8.84
N ILE A 306 3.84 -13.05 9.18
CA ILE A 306 4.78 -13.34 10.27
C ILE A 306 4.14 -12.99 11.62
N LEU A 307 3.37 -11.90 11.68
CA LEU A 307 2.61 -11.54 12.87
C LEU A 307 1.58 -12.62 13.21
N GLU A 308 0.76 -13.02 12.24
CA GLU A 308 -0.30 -14.02 12.44
C GLU A 308 0.29 -15.39 12.82
N ASN A 309 1.19 -15.93 12.01
CA ASN A 309 1.68 -17.30 12.19
C ASN A 309 2.83 -17.43 13.18
N GLY A 310 3.59 -16.36 13.40
CA GLY A 310 4.79 -16.37 14.23
C GLY A 310 4.56 -15.89 15.66
N VAL A 311 3.50 -15.11 15.93
CA VAL A 311 3.29 -14.48 17.24
C VAL A 311 1.85 -14.58 17.73
N VAL A 312 0.85 -14.20 16.92
CA VAL A 312 -0.54 -14.07 17.39
C VAL A 312 -1.23 -15.41 17.52
N ASN A 313 -1.10 -16.31 16.54
CA ASN A 313 -1.76 -17.62 16.55
C ASN A 313 -0.90 -18.71 17.22
N VAL A 314 0.27 -18.37 17.78
CA VAL A 314 1.13 -19.35 18.45
C VAL A 314 0.66 -19.53 19.90
N PRO A 315 0.12 -20.70 20.27
CA PRO A 315 -0.36 -20.93 21.62
C PRO A 315 0.80 -20.87 22.62
N ASP A 316 0.51 -20.32 23.81
CA ASP A 316 1.43 -20.25 24.95
C ASP A 316 2.79 -19.59 24.64
N LEU A 317 2.87 -18.72 23.64
CA LEU A 317 4.09 -17.96 23.34
C LEU A 317 4.36 -16.94 24.45
N ASN A 318 5.52 -17.06 25.09
CA ASN A 318 6.01 -16.10 26.06
C ASN A 318 7.48 -15.79 25.80
N LEU A 319 7.77 -14.55 25.42
CA LEU A 319 9.10 -14.02 25.17
C LEU A 319 9.59 -13.10 26.30
N GLU A 320 9.09 -13.29 27.52
CA GLU A 320 9.61 -12.60 28.71
C GLU A 320 11.01 -13.13 29.05
N LEU A 321 11.98 -12.21 29.01
CA LEU A 321 13.41 -12.48 29.20
C LEU A 321 13.96 -11.87 30.49
N ASN A 322 13.18 -11.05 31.21
CA ASN A 322 13.56 -10.54 32.50
C ASN A 322 13.57 -11.66 33.56
N ALA A 323 14.77 -12.07 33.99
CA ALA A 323 14.96 -13.16 34.94
C ALA A 323 14.19 -12.98 36.26
N VAL A 324 14.06 -11.75 36.76
CA VAL A 324 13.30 -11.45 37.98
C VAL A 324 11.83 -11.74 37.78
N GLN A 325 11.25 -11.30 36.66
CA GLN A 325 9.84 -11.57 36.34
C GLN A 325 9.59 -13.04 36.05
N VAL A 326 10.50 -13.71 35.35
CA VAL A 326 10.42 -15.17 35.12
C VAL A 326 10.41 -15.93 36.44
N TYR A 327 11.29 -15.56 37.38
CA TYR A 327 11.34 -16.18 38.70
C TYR A 327 10.08 -15.92 39.54
N GLN A 328 9.59 -14.68 39.55
CA GLN A 328 8.36 -14.33 40.25
C GLN A 328 7.13 -15.03 39.68
N ASN A 329 7.05 -15.17 38.35
CA ASN A 329 5.98 -15.89 37.67
C ASN A 329 6.07 -17.39 37.96
N MET A 330 7.27 -17.98 37.99
CA MET A 330 7.48 -19.39 38.35
C MET A 330 6.96 -19.69 39.76
N ILE A 331 7.28 -18.84 40.74
CA ILE A 331 6.76 -18.97 42.11
C ILE A 331 5.23 -18.83 42.12
N SER A 332 4.70 -17.83 41.40
CA SER A 332 3.26 -17.56 41.38
C SER A 332 2.47 -18.70 40.72
N GLU A 333 2.99 -19.30 39.64
CA GLU A 333 2.41 -20.49 39.04
C GLU A 333 2.44 -21.70 39.97
N GLU A 334 3.53 -21.89 40.73
CA GLU A 334 3.64 -22.96 41.74
C GLU A 334 2.58 -22.78 42.83
N GLU A 335 2.41 -21.57 43.36
CA GLU A 335 1.40 -21.25 44.37
C GLU A 335 -0.02 -21.42 43.85
N ILE A 336 -0.30 -20.96 42.62
CA ILE A 336 -1.62 -21.12 41.98
C ILE A 336 -1.93 -22.61 41.74
N LYS A 337 -0.93 -23.43 41.37
CA LYS A 337 -1.14 -24.87 41.15
C LYS A 337 -1.30 -25.65 42.46
N THR A 338 -0.46 -25.37 43.46
CA THR A 338 -0.42 -26.11 44.73
C THR A 338 -1.44 -25.63 45.75
N GLY A 339 -1.86 -24.36 45.66
CA GLY A 339 -2.70 -23.72 46.68
C GLY A 339 -2.00 -23.57 48.02
N THR A 340 -0.65 -23.53 48.02
CA THR A 340 0.21 -23.32 49.19
C THR A 340 1.26 -22.26 48.87
N LYS A 341 1.54 -21.36 49.83
CA LYS A 341 2.60 -20.35 49.65
C LYS A 341 3.97 -21.01 49.50
N SER A 342 4.73 -20.60 48.48
CA SER A 342 6.06 -21.15 48.24
C SER A 342 7.03 -20.67 49.33
N THR A 343 7.99 -21.51 49.71
CA THR A 343 9.08 -21.15 50.63
C THR A 343 10.21 -20.39 49.94
N SER A 344 10.12 -20.21 48.62
CA SER A 344 11.11 -19.52 47.80
C SER A 344 11.18 -18.03 48.11
N ASN A 345 12.38 -17.48 48.28
CA ASN A 345 12.56 -16.07 48.59
C ASN A 345 12.31 -15.19 47.35
N ARG A 346 11.22 -14.42 47.32
CA ARG A 346 10.87 -13.51 46.22
C ARG A 346 11.80 -12.30 46.06
N GLY A 347 12.61 -11.98 47.07
CA GLY A 347 13.51 -10.83 47.11
C GLY A 347 14.97 -11.14 46.75
N LEU A 348 15.24 -12.24 46.04
CA LEU A 348 16.59 -12.56 45.59
C LEU A 348 17.13 -11.49 44.64
N GLY A 349 18.44 -11.22 44.73
CA GLY A 349 19.13 -10.35 43.78
C GLY A 349 19.18 -10.98 42.39
N GLU A 350 19.17 -10.16 41.34
CA GLU A 350 19.11 -10.63 39.95
C GLU A 350 20.26 -11.57 39.57
N ASP A 351 21.49 -11.30 40.05
CA ASP A 351 22.65 -12.15 39.79
C ASP A 351 22.49 -13.56 40.40
N GLN A 352 21.80 -13.66 41.54
CA GLN A 352 21.51 -14.94 42.18
C GLN A 352 20.42 -15.70 41.42
N ILE A 353 19.40 -14.98 40.91
CA ILE A 353 18.32 -15.55 40.11
C ILE A 353 18.87 -16.13 38.80
N LEU A 354 19.79 -15.41 38.15
CA LEU A 354 20.43 -15.86 36.90
C LEU A 354 21.28 -17.12 37.06
N GLN A 355 21.75 -17.44 38.28
CA GLN A 355 22.49 -18.67 38.57
C GLN A 355 21.59 -19.90 38.81
N LEU A 356 20.27 -19.69 38.97
CA LEU A 356 19.34 -20.79 39.19
C LEU A 356 19.11 -21.58 37.90
N LYS A 357 19.45 -22.88 37.91
CA LYS A 357 19.24 -23.79 36.77
C LYS A 357 17.79 -23.81 36.26
N ALA A 358 16.81 -23.73 37.17
CA ALA A 358 15.40 -23.71 36.80
C ALA A 358 15.04 -22.48 35.94
N VAL A 359 15.62 -21.32 36.22
CA VAL A 359 15.40 -20.09 35.47
C VAL A 359 16.17 -20.14 34.14
N GLN A 360 17.40 -20.63 34.14
CA GLN A 360 18.20 -20.81 32.91
C GLN A 360 17.51 -21.72 31.88
N ASN A 361 16.96 -22.85 32.34
CA ASN A 361 16.24 -23.81 31.50
C ASN A 361 14.98 -23.21 30.83
N ILE A 362 14.43 -22.11 31.38
CA ILE A 362 13.29 -21.38 30.80
C ILE A 362 13.79 -20.27 29.87
N LEU A 363 14.85 -19.55 30.25
CA LEU A 363 15.38 -18.41 29.49
C LEU A 363 16.04 -18.83 28.18
N GLU A 364 16.86 -19.86 28.18
CA GLU A 364 17.60 -20.31 26.98
C GLU A 364 16.69 -20.62 25.78
N PRO A 365 15.63 -21.46 25.90
CA PRO A 365 14.74 -21.72 24.78
C PRO A 365 13.93 -20.47 24.37
N ARG A 366 13.60 -19.56 25.30
CA ARG A 366 12.92 -18.30 24.97
C ARG A 366 13.82 -17.35 24.19
N ILE A 367 15.10 -17.25 24.55
CA ILE A 367 16.09 -16.46 23.81
C ILE A 367 16.23 -17.01 22.40
N GLN A 368 16.34 -18.33 22.24
CA GLN A 368 16.43 -18.94 20.91
C GLN A 368 15.16 -18.69 20.09
N LYS A 369 13.98 -18.89 20.67
CA LYS A 369 12.71 -18.62 19.98
C LYS A 369 12.55 -17.16 19.59
N CYS A 370 13.00 -16.23 20.44
CA CYS A 370 13.04 -14.80 20.12
C CYS A 370 13.97 -14.51 18.93
N LYS A 371 15.17 -15.11 18.91
CA LYS A 371 16.10 -15.01 17.76
C LYS A 371 15.46 -15.54 16.49
N ASP A 372 14.83 -16.71 16.54
CA ASP A 372 14.21 -17.34 15.37
C ASP A 372 13.07 -16.48 14.78
N ILE A 373 12.25 -15.86 15.64
CA ILE A 373 11.19 -14.95 15.18
C ILE A 373 11.80 -13.66 14.59
N CYS A 374 12.81 -13.08 15.24
CA CYS A 374 13.51 -11.90 14.71
C CYS A 374 14.18 -12.19 13.36
N GLU A 375 14.76 -13.39 13.18
CA GLU A 375 15.35 -13.85 11.93
C GLU A 375 14.32 -13.91 10.80
N ARG A 376 13.09 -14.36 11.08
CA ARG A 376 12.00 -14.37 10.08
C ARG A 376 11.62 -12.97 9.64
N PHE A 377 11.44 -12.03 10.59
CA PHE A 377 11.16 -10.63 10.27
C PHE A 377 12.30 -10.01 9.47
N PHE A 378 13.54 -10.21 9.92
CA PHE A 378 14.74 -9.70 9.26
C PHE A 378 14.81 -10.18 7.80
N ASN A 379 14.70 -11.49 7.57
CA ASN A 379 14.79 -12.07 6.22
C ASN A 379 13.67 -11.55 5.33
N SER A 380 12.44 -11.46 5.84
CA SER A 380 11.30 -10.94 5.08
C SER A 380 11.48 -9.47 4.69
N ILE A 381 11.94 -8.62 5.61
CA ILE A 381 12.20 -7.20 5.33
C ILE A 381 13.30 -7.06 4.27
N VAL A 382 14.46 -7.69 4.48
CA VAL A 382 15.62 -7.55 3.57
C VAL A 382 15.33 -8.09 2.17
N GLN A 383 14.68 -9.25 2.07
CA GLN A 383 14.36 -9.87 0.77
C GLN A 383 13.24 -9.13 0.02
N SER A 384 12.45 -8.31 0.70
CA SER A 384 11.33 -7.57 0.11
C SER A 384 11.71 -6.22 -0.51
N LEU A 385 12.99 -5.89 -0.62
CA LEU A 385 13.45 -4.56 -1.09
C LEU A 385 12.87 -4.18 -2.45
N ASN A 386 12.75 -5.13 -3.37
CA ASN A 386 12.17 -4.92 -4.70
C ASN A 386 10.65 -4.66 -4.69
N ARG A 387 9.96 -5.02 -3.60
CA ARG A 387 8.53 -4.76 -3.39
C ARG A 387 8.27 -3.47 -2.61
N LEU A 388 9.30 -2.87 -2.01
CA LEU A 388 9.16 -1.60 -1.29
C LEU A 388 8.73 -0.50 -2.28
N PRO A 389 7.67 0.27 -1.98
CA PRO A 389 7.14 1.27 -2.91
C PRO A 389 8.19 2.23 -3.43
N TYR A 390 8.17 2.49 -4.74
CA TYR A 390 9.15 3.32 -5.45
C TYR A 390 9.31 4.70 -4.80
N GLY A 391 8.21 5.39 -4.50
CA GLY A 391 8.30 6.75 -3.96
C GLY A 391 8.94 6.82 -2.58
N ILE A 392 8.78 5.77 -1.73
CA ILE A 392 9.50 5.68 -0.44
C ILE A 392 11.01 5.58 -0.69
N ARG A 393 11.43 4.69 -1.60
CA ARG A 393 12.84 4.53 -1.98
C ARG A 393 13.42 5.81 -2.57
N TRP A 394 12.65 6.48 -3.42
CA TRP A 394 13.05 7.74 -4.04
C TRP A 394 13.19 8.87 -3.03
N ILE A 395 12.27 9.00 -2.06
CA ILE A 395 12.39 9.98 -0.97
C ILE A 395 13.69 9.73 -0.19
N CYS A 396 14.01 8.46 0.11
CA CYS A 396 15.28 8.12 0.76
C CYS A 396 16.50 8.47 -0.10
N LYS A 397 16.45 8.27 -1.42
CA LYS A 397 17.49 8.74 -2.37
C LYS A 397 17.67 10.26 -2.28
N GLN A 398 16.58 11.03 -2.20
CA GLN A 398 16.66 12.49 -2.04
C GLN A 398 17.27 12.89 -0.69
N ILE A 399 16.86 12.24 0.41
CA ILE A 399 17.45 12.46 1.74
C ILE A 399 18.96 12.23 1.70
N GLN A 400 19.41 11.12 1.10
CA GLN A 400 20.84 10.81 0.95
C GLN A 400 21.56 11.90 0.13
N ASN A 401 21.08 12.20 -1.07
CA ASN A 401 21.74 13.13 -1.97
C ASN A 401 21.86 14.54 -1.36
N ILE A 402 20.80 15.02 -0.71
CA ILE A 402 20.77 16.34 -0.08
C ILE A 402 21.65 16.34 1.19
N ALA A 403 21.63 15.27 1.99
CA ALA A 403 22.48 15.16 3.18
C ALA A 403 23.98 15.17 2.83
N ILE A 404 24.38 14.43 1.78
CA ILE A 404 25.76 14.45 1.28
C ILE A 404 26.12 15.85 0.80
N LYS A 405 25.25 16.48 0.00
CA LYS A 405 25.51 17.80 -0.59
C LYS A 405 25.60 18.93 0.45
N ASN A 406 24.73 18.92 1.47
CA ASN A 406 24.63 20.04 2.43
C ASN A 406 25.54 19.88 3.65
N PHE A 407 25.88 18.64 4.04
CA PHE A 407 26.56 18.38 5.31
C PHE A 407 27.79 17.47 5.19
N ASP A 408 28.14 16.99 3.99
CA ASP A 408 29.15 15.95 3.78
C ASP A 408 28.88 14.71 4.66
N SER A 409 27.60 14.37 4.86
CA SER A 409 27.17 13.31 5.78
C SER A 409 27.74 11.94 5.40
N LYS A 410 28.18 11.21 6.43
CA LYS A 410 28.71 9.85 6.26
C LYS A 410 27.58 8.82 6.02
N PRO A 411 27.87 7.68 5.38
CA PRO A 411 26.88 6.61 5.16
C PRO A 411 26.14 6.18 6.44
N ASP A 412 26.85 6.07 7.57
CA ASP A 412 26.25 5.70 8.85
C ASP A 412 25.26 6.74 9.41
N GLU A 413 25.48 8.03 9.14
CA GLU A 413 24.55 9.10 9.56
C GLU A 413 23.29 9.07 8.70
N ILE A 414 23.46 8.89 7.39
CA ILE A 414 22.37 8.77 6.42
C ILE A 414 21.53 7.51 6.72
N ALA A 415 22.18 6.39 7.01
CA ALA A 415 21.52 5.14 7.38
C ALA A 415 20.65 5.29 8.64
N LYS A 416 21.06 6.11 9.62
CA LYS A 416 20.23 6.40 10.80
C LYS A 416 18.94 7.15 10.43
N VAL A 417 19.02 8.13 9.54
CA VAL A 417 17.86 8.91 9.06
C VAL A 417 16.93 8.04 8.23
N ILE A 418 17.47 7.29 7.27
CA ILE A 418 16.70 6.35 6.44
C ILE A 418 16.06 5.26 7.32
N GLY A 419 16.84 4.66 8.23
CA GLY A 419 16.35 3.66 9.18
C GLY A 419 15.25 4.19 10.10
N TYR A 420 15.28 5.47 10.47
CA TYR A 420 14.20 6.10 11.21
C TYR A 420 12.89 6.12 10.41
N PHE A 421 12.91 6.57 9.16
CA PHE A 421 11.68 6.67 8.36
C PHE A 421 11.18 5.30 7.86
N VAL A 422 12.07 4.50 7.27
CA VAL A 422 11.70 3.22 6.63
C VAL A 422 11.44 2.13 7.66
N TYR A 423 12.29 2.00 8.68
CA TYR A 423 12.12 0.98 9.69
C TYR A 423 11.29 1.51 10.87
N TYR A 424 11.77 2.51 11.62
CA TYR A 424 11.14 2.86 12.90
C TYR A 424 9.73 3.45 12.76
N ARG A 425 9.51 4.39 11.84
CA ARG A 425 8.21 5.06 11.65
C ARG A 425 7.25 4.33 10.72
N PHE A 426 7.73 3.39 9.92
CA PHE A 426 6.89 2.68 8.96
C PHE A 426 6.72 1.20 9.34
N ILE A 427 7.79 0.39 9.29
CA ILE A 427 7.69 -1.06 9.56
C ILE A 427 7.49 -1.37 11.04
N ASN A 428 8.26 -0.76 11.94
CA ASN A 428 8.24 -1.06 13.38
C ASN A 428 6.90 -0.68 14.03
N LEU A 429 6.28 0.43 13.62
CA LEU A 429 4.95 0.81 14.12
C LEU A 429 3.89 -0.24 13.74
N ALA A 430 3.98 -0.82 12.54
CA ALA A 430 3.09 -1.91 12.12
C ALA A 430 3.31 -3.20 12.92
N ILE A 431 4.51 -3.44 13.45
CA ILE A 431 4.80 -4.60 14.32
C ILE A 431 4.26 -4.38 15.74
N VAL A 432 4.45 -3.18 16.30
CA VAL A 432 4.06 -2.87 17.69
C VAL A 432 2.55 -2.67 17.85
N THR A 433 1.93 -1.98 16.89
CA THR A 433 0.50 -1.64 16.90
C THR A 433 -0.17 -2.10 15.60
N PRO A 434 -0.29 -3.42 15.38
CA PRO A 434 -0.82 -3.94 14.12
C PRO A 434 -2.30 -3.58 13.88
N GLU A 435 -3.09 -3.41 14.94
CA GLU A 435 -4.50 -3.01 14.88
C GLU A 435 -4.67 -1.57 14.39
N THR A 436 -3.96 -0.60 15.00
CA THR A 436 -4.01 0.81 14.59
C THR A 436 -3.57 1.02 13.14
N HIS A 437 -2.74 0.11 12.62
CA HIS A 437 -2.26 0.14 11.24
C HIS A 437 -3.09 -0.73 10.28
N ASN A 438 -4.22 -1.31 10.73
CA ASN A 438 -5.11 -2.18 9.97
C ASN A 438 -4.39 -3.38 9.30
N ILE A 439 -3.30 -3.85 9.90
CA ILE A 439 -2.50 -4.97 9.35
C ILE A 439 -3.17 -6.31 9.66
N LEU A 440 -3.75 -6.42 10.86
CA LEU A 440 -4.46 -7.61 11.34
C LEU A 440 -5.94 -7.29 11.54
N ASN A 441 -6.80 -8.26 11.20
CA ASN A 441 -8.26 -8.14 11.35
C ASN A 441 -8.76 -8.67 12.71
N LYS A 442 -7.86 -9.00 13.65
CA LYS A 442 -8.18 -9.63 14.94
C LYS A 442 -7.55 -8.84 16.07
N GLU A 443 -8.26 -8.80 17.20
CA GLU A 443 -7.72 -8.28 18.45
C GLU A 443 -6.52 -9.12 18.91
N VAL A 444 -5.46 -8.43 19.32
CA VAL A 444 -4.20 -9.00 19.76
C VAL A 444 -4.18 -9.05 21.29
N SER A 445 -3.99 -10.24 21.84
CA SER A 445 -3.93 -10.42 23.30
C SER A 445 -2.80 -9.58 23.94
N ASN A 446 -2.98 -9.16 25.19
CA ASN A 446 -1.94 -8.42 25.94
C ASN A 446 -0.59 -9.16 25.98
N THR A 447 -0.62 -10.50 26.05
CA THR A 447 0.60 -11.33 26.01
C THR A 447 1.27 -11.25 24.64
N SER A 448 0.51 -11.34 23.56
CA SER A 448 1.01 -11.16 22.19
C SER A 448 1.58 -9.75 21.98
N ILE A 449 0.93 -8.69 22.50
CA ILE A 449 1.46 -7.33 22.46
C ILE A 449 2.82 -7.24 23.16
N LYS A 450 2.98 -7.81 24.38
CA LYS A 450 4.26 -7.84 25.09
C LYS A 450 5.35 -8.55 24.27
N ASN A 451 5.01 -9.69 23.64
CA ASN A 451 5.93 -10.42 22.76
C ASN A 451 6.33 -9.58 21.54
N LEU A 452 5.38 -8.89 20.91
CA LEU A 452 5.63 -8.01 19.76
C LEU A 452 6.54 -6.83 20.14
N VAL A 453 6.32 -6.22 21.31
CA VAL A 453 7.19 -5.16 21.82
C VAL A 453 8.61 -5.67 22.05
N CYS A 454 8.78 -6.88 22.58
CA CYS A 454 10.08 -7.51 22.75
C CYS A 454 10.80 -7.67 21.38
N ILE A 455 10.12 -8.25 20.40
CA ILE A 455 10.65 -8.43 19.03
C ILE A 455 11.00 -7.08 18.38
N ALA A 456 10.09 -6.09 18.48
CA ALA A 456 10.26 -4.77 17.92
C ALA A 456 11.49 -4.05 18.48
N LYS A 457 11.78 -4.18 19.78
CA LYS A 457 12.98 -3.60 20.40
C LYS A 457 14.27 -4.19 19.82
N VAL A 458 14.31 -5.50 19.65
CA VAL A 458 15.49 -6.21 19.11
C VAL A 458 15.76 -5.80 17.67
N LEU A 459 14.70 -5.82 16.84
CA LEU A 459 14.78 -5.37 15.45
C LEU A 459 15.11 -3.87 15.36
N HIS A 460 14.56 -3.02 16.24
CA HIS A 460 14.90 -1.60 16.29
C HIS A 460 16.39 -1.35 16.56
N ASN A 461 16.98 -2.07 17.51
CA ASN A 461 18.42 -1.98 17.76
C ASN A 461 19.24 -2.48 16.56
N LEU A 462 18.79 -3.52 15.87
CA LEU A 462 19.41 -3.97 14.62
C LEU A 462 19.37 -2.88 13.53
N PHE A 463 18.20 -2.33 13.21
CA PHE A 463 18.04 -1.33 12.16
C PHE A 463 18.57 0.07 12.53
N THR A 464 18.89 0.32 13.80
CA THR A 464 19.61 1.52 14.25
C THR A 464 21.10 1.28 14.49
N MET A 465 21.60 0.06 14.26
CA MET A 465 23.00 -0.35 14.46
C MET A 465 23.49 -0.15 15.90
N LYS A 466 22.63 -0.43 16.88
CA LYS A 466 22.93 -0.32 18.32
C LYS A 466 22.89 -1.68 18.98
N THR A 467 23.62 -1.81 20.08
CA THR A 467 23.58 -2.98 20.96
C THR A 467 22.92 -2.63 22.29
N PHE A 468 22.34 -3.63 22.94
CA PHE A 468 21.84 -3.49 24.30
C PHE A 468 23.03 -3.34 25.26
N GLN A 469 22.93 -2.37 26.16
CA GLN A 469 23.95 -2.08 27.17
C GLN A 469 23.77 -2.97 28.40
N ASN A 470 24.86 -3.17 29.16
CA ASN A 470 24.84 -4.00 30.39
C ASN A 470 24.15 -3.31 31.58
N GLN A 471 23.75 -2.05 31.42
CA GLN A 471 23.08 -1.23 32.42
C GLN A 471 21.80 -0.63 31.81
N GLY A 472 20.76 -0.47 32.64
CA GLY A 472 19.48 0.12 32.24
C GLY A 472 18.32 -0.88 32.22
N SER A 473 17.15 -0.40 31.82
CA SER A 473 15.87 -1.12 31.86
C SER A 473 15.70 -2.18 30.77
N GLU A 474 16.76 -2.57 30.06
CA GLU A 474 16.69 -3.53 28.93
C GLU A 474 17.86 -4.50 28.89
N LYS A 475 18.67 -4.55 29.97
CA LYS A 475 19.89 -5.36 30.04
C LYS A 475 19.68 -6.85 29.77
N TRP A 476 18.49 -7.37 30.05
CA TRP A 476 18.14 -8.78 29.80
C TRP A 476 18.08 -9.16 28.32
N LEU A 477 18.06 -8.19 27.39
CA LEU A 477 18.12 -8.43 25.95
C LEU A 477 19.55 -8.56 25.41
N GLN A 478 20.58 -8.35 26.23
CA GLN A 478 21.99 -8.46 25.85
C GLN A 478 22.37 -9.78 25.15
N PRO A 479 21.81 -10.98 25.49
CA PRO A 479 22.11 -12.23 24.78
C PRO A 479 21.77 -12.21 23.27
N LEU A 480 21.01 -11.23 22.81
CA LEU A 480 20.65 -11.02 21.41
C LEU A 480 21.67 -10.14 20.65
N ASN A 481 22.63 -9.50 21.35
CA ASN A 481 23.66 -8.66 20.72
C ASN A 481 24.52 -9.44 19.73
N SER A 482 24.81 -10.73 19.98
CA SER A 482 25.58 -11.55 19.03
C SER A 482 24.85 -11.71 17.70
N TRP A 483 23.52 -11.86 17.73
CA TRP A 483 22.69 -11.91 16.54
C TRP A 483 22.66 -10.53 15.85
N ILE A 484 22.43 -9.44 16.58
CA ILE A 484 22.41 -8.07 16.04
C ILE A 484 23.72 -7.76 15.30
N LEU A 485 24.87 -8.02 15.94
CA LEU A 485 26.18 -7.76 15.35
C LEU A 485 26.42 -8.60 14.09
N SER A 486 25.93 -9.85 14.06
CA SER A 486 26.05 -10.72 12.88
C SER A 486 25.28 -10.22 11.66
N LYS A 487 24.19 -9.45 11.86
CA LYS A 487 23.32 -8.96 10.79
C LYS A 487 23.54 -7.49 10.41
N ALA A 488 24.29 -6.74 11.22
CA ALA A 488 24.51 -5.30 11.04
C ALA A 488 25.05 -4.94 9.65
N ASN A 489 26.02 -5.69 9.12
CA ASN A 489 26.58 -5.43 7.78
C ASN A 489 25.52 -5.58 6.68
N THR A 490 24.67 -6.60 6.76
CA THR A 490 23.58 -6.82 5.80
C THR A 490 22.56 -5.69 5.84
N VAL A 491 22.25 -5.15 7.02
CA VAL A 491 21.35 -3.99 7.12
C VAL A 491 21.97 -2.72 6.54
N ARG A 492 23.30 -2.51 6.68
CA ARG A 492 23.97 -1.38 6.02
C ARG A 492 23.83 -1.50 4.50
N GLN A 493 24.13 -2.67 3.95
CA GLN A 493 23.98 -2.94 2.53
C GLN A 493 22.52 -2.77 2.07
N TYR A 494 21.55 -3.22 2.86
CA TYR A 494 20.13 -3.00 2.57
C TYR A 494 19.78 -1.51 2.41
N PHE A 495 20.30 -0.63 3.28
CA PHE A 495 20.06 0.82 3.15
C PHE A 495 20.80 1.46 1.96
N GLU A 496 21.97 0.94 1.60
CA GLU A 496 22.70 1.34 0.38
C GLU A 496 21.92 0.94 -0.88
N ASP A 497 21.42 -0.30 -0.95
CA ASP A 497 20.63 -0.80 -2.07
C ASP A 497 19.25 -0.11 -2.16
N LEU A 498 18.71 0.33 -1.02
CA LEU A 498 17.38 0.94 -0.95
C LEU A 498 17.26 2.21 -1.79
N VAL A 499 18.30 3.04 -1.80
CA VAL A 499 18.31 4.34 -2.49
C VAL A 499 18.63 4.22 -3.99
N HIS A 500 19.05 3.05 -4.46
CA HIS A 500 19.35 2.80 -5.87
C HIS A 500 18.08 2.61 -6.69
N VAL A 501 17.51 3.73 -7.14
CA VAL A 501 16.32 3.80 -8.01
C VAL A 501 16.51 4.84 -9.12
N SER A 502 15.87 4.60 -10.28
CA SER A 502 15.82 5.55 -11.40
C SER A 502 15.02 6.80 -11.05
N ASP A 503 15.13 7.84 -11.86
CA ASP A 503 14.43 9.10 -11.61
C ASP A 503 12.93 9.02 -11.97
N PRO A 504 12.06 9.84 -11.35
CA PRO A 504 10.61 9.66 -11.45
C PRO A 504 10.08 9.85 -12.86
N SER A 505 10.69 10.74 -13.65
CA SER A 505 10.32 10.95 -15.06
C SER A 505 10.44 9.67 -15.88
N GLU A 506 11.54 8.93 -15.71
CA GLU A 506 11.82 7.67 -16.39
C GLU A 506 10.95 6.53 -15.85
N TYR A 507 10.88 6.37 -14.52
CA TYR A 507 10.14 5.29 -13.88
C TYR A 507 8.63 5.38 -14.13
N LEU A 508 8.06 6.57 -13.97
CA LEU A 508 6.62 6.82 -14.13
C LEU A 508 6.23 7.04 -15.60
N ARG A 509 7.20 7.11 -16.52
CA ARG A 509 6.99 7.37 -17.96
C ARG A 509 6.10 8.58 -18.19
N VAL A 510 6.41 9.66 -17.49
CA VAL A 510 5.55 10.86 -17.40
C VAL A 510 5.29 11.46 -18.77
N ASP A 511 6.25 11.41 -19.70
CA ASP A 511 6.08 11.94 -21.06
C ASP A 511 4.99 11.18 -21.83
N LYS A 512 4.99 9.85 -21.77
CA LYS A 512 3.95 9.01 -22.38
C LYS A 512 2.58 9.19 -21.71
N TYR A 513 2.56 9.33 -20.38
CA TYR A 513 1.32 9.56 -19.63
C TYR A 513 0.75 10.97 -19.85
N ASN A 514 1.61 11.98 -19.98
CA ASN A 514 1.21 13.32 -20.34
C ASN A 514 0.66 13.33 -21.76
N GLU A 515 1.30 12.70 -22.74
CA GLU A 515 0.72 12.50 -24.09
C GLU A 515 -0.66 11.85 -24.07
N LEU A 516 -0.86 10.85 -23.19
CA LEU A 516 -2.14 10.18 -22.96
C LEU A 516 -3.24 11.08 -22.34
N THR A 517 -2.87 12.08 -21.55
CA THR A 517 -3.78 12.85 -20.69
C THR A 517 -3.83 14.35 -20.99
N LEU A 518 -2.96 14.86 -21.87
CA LEU A 518 -2.84 16.26 -22.27
C LEU A 518 -4.11 16.85 -22.89
N LYS A 519 -5.06 16.01 -23.32
CA LYS A 519 -6.35 16.47 -23.85
C LYS A 519 -7.33 16.96 -22.78
N LEU A 520 -7.03 16.82 -21.48
CA LEU A 520 -7.98 17.07 -20.41
C LEU A 520 -7.41 17.80 -19.20
N ASN A 521 -8.20 18.76 -18.68
CA ASN A 521 -7.87 19.51 -17.48
C ASN A 521 -7.97 18.63 -16.22
N PRO A 522 -6.98 18.69 -15.30
CA PRO A 522 -7.02 17.95 -14.05
C PRO A 522 -8.18 18.43 -13.17
N VAL A 523 -8.78 17.53 -12.40
CA VAL A 523 -9.91 17.83 -11.53
C VAL A 523 -9.51 17.57 -10.08
N VAL A 524 -9.72 18.55 -9.21
CA VAL A 524 -9.53 18.42 -7.77
C VAL A 524 -10.87 18.62 -7.07
N VAL A 525 -11.21 17.69 -6.19
CA VAL A 525 -12.29 17.90 -5.21
C VAL A 525 -11.64 18.59 -4.01
N ILE A 526 -12.25 19.60 -3.41
CA ILE A 526 -11.69 20.33 -2.25
C ILE A 526 -12.82 20.97 -1.42
N SER A 527 -12.69 21.02 -0.10
CA SER A 527 -13.68 21.64 0.79
C SER A 527 -13.53 23.17 0.80
N LEU A 528 -14.61 23.89 1.14
CA LEU A 528 -14.55 25.34 1.32
C LEU A 528 -13.60 25.73 2.46
N GLY A 529 -13.55 24.92 3.52
CA GLY A 529 -12.60 25.06 4.62
C GLY A 529 -11.15 24.98 4.15
N GLU A 530 -10.81 23.94 3.38
CA GLU A 530 -9.47 23.73 2.80
C GLU A 530 -9.08 24.91 1.88
N ILE A 531 -10.01 25.41 1.05
CA ILE A 531 -9.77 26.58 0.18
C ILE A 531 -9.45 27.81 1.03
N SER A 532 -10.29 28.12 2.01
CA SER A 532 -10.12 29.29 2.87
C SER A 532 -8.80 29.23 3.64
N GLN A 533 -8.51 28.09 4.28
CA GLN A 533 -7.28 27.89 5.04
C GLN A 533 -6.04 28.03 4.15
N THR A 534 -6.04 27.40 2.97
CA THR A 534 -4.94 27.51 2.01
C THR A 534 -4.75 28.96 1.57
N HIS A 535 -5.84 29.66 1.26
CA HIS A 535 -5.80 31.07 0.88
C HIS A 535 -5.22 31.95 2.00
N LYS A 536 -5.67 31.77 3.25
CA LYS A 536 -5.13 32.48 4.42
C LYS A 536 -3.63 32.23 4.62
N LEU A 537 -3.21 30.97 4.52
CA LEU A 537 -1.80 30.57 4.65
C LEU A 537 -0.92 31.21 3.57
N LEU A 538 -1.39 31.23 2.32
CA LEU A 538 -0.67 31.84 1.21
C LEU A 538 -0.57 33.36 1.34
N LEU A 539 -1.66 34.05 1.69
CA LEU A 539 -1.66 35.50 1.87
C LEU A 539 -0.75 35.93 3.03
N THR A 540 -0.80 35.22 4.16
CA THR A 540 0.01 35.53 5.34
C THR A 540 1.51 35.43 5.02
N ASN A 541 1.89 34.50 4.15
CA ASN A 541 3.29 34.22 3.83
C ASN A 541 3.73 34.73 2.43
N LEU A 542 2.89 35.50 1.73
CA LEU A 542 3.07 35.88 0.32
C LEU A 542 4.44 36.50 0.03
N ASN A 543 4.92 37.38 0.92
CA ASN A 543 6.21 38.08 0.75
C ASN A 543 7.41 37.14 0.70
N SER A 544 7.35 36.00 1.39
CA SER A 544 8.42 34.99 1.43
C SER A 544 8.27 33.97 0.30
N LEU A 545 7.03 33.73 -0.15
CA LEU A 545 6.70 32.77 -1.19
C LEU A 545 7.10 33.26 -2.59
N LYS A 546 6.82 34.53 -2.90
CA LYS A 546 7.04 35.12 -4.22
C LYS A 546 8.46 34.94 -4.74
N ALA A 547 8.57 34.68 -6.04
CA ALA A 547 9.82 34.76 -6.77
C ALA A 547 10.36 36.20 -6.75
N LYS A 548 11.68 36.35 -6.96
CA LYS A 548 12.32 37.68 -7.06
C LYS A 548 12.01 38.39 -8.39
N GLU A 549 11.14 37.83 -9.21
CA GLU A 549 10.75 38.36 -10.52
C GLU A 549 9.78 39.55 -10.37
N LYS A 550 9.66 40.37 -11.41
CA LYS A 550 8.87 41.61 -11.36
C LYS A 550 7.36 41.38 -11.23
N GLU A 551 6.86 40.22 -11.68
CA GLU A 551 5.44 39.85 -11.60
C GLU A 551 5.30 38.35 -11.30
N ASP A 552 5.13 38.00 -10.03
CA ASP A 552 4.94 36.60 -9.63
C ASP A 552 3.49 36.13 -9.92
N PRO A 553 3.27 34.98 -10.60
CA PRO A 553 1.94 34.46 -10.92
C PRO A 553 1.02 34.26 -9.72
N LEU A 554 1.54 33.85 -8.56
CA LEU A 554 0.79 33.68 -7.33
C LEU A 554 0.25 35.02 -6.83
N GLU A 555 1.08 36.08 -6.88
CA GLU A 555 0.69 37.43 -6.48
C GLU A 555 -0.44 37.98 -7.37
N LEU A 556 -0.38 37.72 -8.69
CA LEU A 556 -1.42 38.14 -9.63
C LEU A 556 -2.76 37.43 -9.36
N ILE A 557 -2.74 36.12 -9.11
CA ILE A 557 -3.96 35.36 -8.79
C ILE A 557 -4.56 35.84 -7.46
N LEU A 558 -3.74 35.97 -6.42
CA LEU A 558 -4.23 36.38 -5.09
C LEU A 558 -4.76 37.82 -5.06
N LYS A 559 -4.20 38.74 -5.86
CA LYS A 559 -4.76 40.11 -6.03
C LYS A 559 -6.14 40.12 -6.69
N SER A 560 -6.45 39.10 -7.50
CA SER A 560 -7.75 38.98 -8.17
C SER A 560 -8.84 38.38 -7.27
N LEU A 561 -8.44 37.76 -6.15
CA LEU A 561 -9.35 37.11 -5.21
C LEU A 561 -9.79 38.09 -4.10
N PRO A 562 -11.04 37.99 -3.61
CA PRO A 562 -11.46 38.72 -2.43
C PRO A 562 -10.74 38.20 -1.16
N PRO A 563 -10.83 38.89 -0.02
CA PRO A 563 -10.29 38.38 1.24
C PRO A 563 -10.82 36.97 1.56
N PRO A 564 -10.03 36.12 2.26
CA PRO A 564 -10.46 34.79 2.63
C PRO A 564 -11.74 34.81 3.47
N PHE A 565 -12.66 33.91 3.18
CA PHE A 565 -13.94 33.78 3.89
C PHE A 565 -13.82 32.86 5.11
N ASP A 566 -14.59 33.10 6.17
CA ASP A 566 -14.63 32.20 7.33
C ASP A 566 -15.67 31.10 7.13
N VAL A 567 -15.25 29.86 7.25
CA VAL A 567 -16.12 28.68 7.13
C VAL A 567 -16.39 28.15 8.53
N VAL A 568 -17.67 28.08 8.90
CA VAL A 568 -18.12 27.34 10.10
C VAL A 568 -18.29 25.88 9.69
N ASP A 569 -17.90 24.93 10.55
CA ASP A 569 -17.97 23.48 10.26
C ASP A 569 -19.30 23.00 9.65
N GLU A 570 -20.42 23.62 10.02
CA GLU A 570 -21.76 23.26 9.51
C GLU A 570 -22.00 23.70 8.05
N ASN A 571 -21.20 24.63 7.54
CA ASN A 571 -21.24 25.15 6.16
C ASN A 571 -20.07 24.65 5.29
N ASP A 572 -19.16 23.83 5.83
CA ASP A 572 -18.07 23.28 5.03
C ASP A 572 -18.59 22.21 4.08
N ARG A 573 -18.50 22.48 2.79
CA ARG A 573 -18.96 21.61 1.70
C ARG A 573 -17.86 21.39 0.68
N GLU A 574 -17.88 20.22 0.07
CA GLU A 574 -16.95 19.88 -1.02
C GLU A 574 -17.40 20.51 -2.33
N ILE A 575 -16.44 21.09 -3.06
CA ILE A 575 -16.63 21.58 -4.42
C ILE A 575 -15.63 20.93 -5.37
N GLN A 576 -16.01 20.85 -6.64
CA GLN A 576 -15.16 20.31 -7.69
C GLN A 576 -14.54 21.46 -8.50
N LEU A 577 -13.22 21.47 -8.62
CA LEU A 577 -12.46 22.43 -9.40
C LEU A 577 -11.82 21.74 -10.60
N THR A 578 -12.17 22.17 -11.81
CA THR A 578 -11.46 21.79 -13.03
C THR A 578 -10.31 22.75 -13.21
N LEU A 579 -9.10 22.29 -12.90
CA LEU A 579 -7.91 23.12 -12.83
C LEU A 579 -7.47 23.56 -14.23
N THR A 580 -7.40 24.87 -14.43
CA THR A 580 -6.96 25.50 -15.68
C THR A 580 -5.72 26.33 -15.42
N ASN A 581 -4.94 26.60 -16.47
CA ASN A 581 -3.79 27.50 -16.37
C ASN A 581 -3.93 28.68 -17.33
N ARG A 582 -4.25 29.85 -16.76
CA ARG A 582 -4.31 31.12 -17.48
C ARG A 582 -2.98 31.55 -18.13
N PHE A 583 -1.84 31.07 -17.64
CA PHE A 583 -0.50 31.45 -18.10
C PHE A 583 0.08 30.52 -19.18
N LYS A 584 -0.43 29.29 -19.33
CA LYS A 584 0.01 28.34 -20.39
C LYS A 584 -0.52 28.70 -21.79
N GLU A 585 -1.74 29.24 -21.87
CA GLU A 585 -2.38 29.55 -23.16
C GLU A 585 -1.61 30.58 -24.01
N HIS A 586 -0.77 31.43 -23.41
CA HIS A 586 0.03 32.40 -24.18
C HIS A 586 1.16 31.73 -24.97
N ILE A 587 1.78 30.68 -24.42
CA ILE A 587 2.96 30.03 -25.03
C ILE A 587 2.52 29.02 -26.11
N GLU A 588 1.43 28.29 -25.89
CA GLU A 588 0.90 27.35 -26.88
C GLU A 588 0.31 28.07 -28.11
N ARG A 589 -0.31 29.24 -27.94
CA ARG A 589 -0.82 30.05 -29.08
C ARG A 589 0.29 30.50 -30.03
N GLU A 590 1.54 30.64 -29.57
CA GLU A 590 2.69 31.03 -30.40
C GLU A 590 3.36 29.83 -31.12
N ILE A 591 3.18 28.60 -30.61
CA ILE A 591 3.77 27.37 -31.17
C ILE A 591 2.77 26.61 -32.07
N SER A 592 1.46 26.79 -31.84
CA SER A 592 0.40 25.91 -32.38
C SER A 592 0.16 26.03 -33.90
N THR A 593 0.53 27.12 -34.57
CA THR A 593 0.17 27.30 -35.99
C THR A 593 0.83 26.32 -36.96
N SER A 594 2.00 25.74 -36.63
CA SER A 594 2.68 24.72 -37.43
C SER A 594 2.51 23.29 -36.89
N ALA A 595 2.50 23.12 -35.56
CA ALA A 595 2.30 21.81 -34.91
C ALA A 595 0.84 21.29 -35.03
N SER A 596 -0.15 22.19 -35.09
CA SER A 596 -1.56 21.82 -35.31
C SER A 596 -1.76 21.19 -36.69
N LEU A 597 -1.10 21.72 -37.73
CA LEU A 597 -1.30 21.28 -39.11
C LEU A 597 -0.73 19.89 -39.37
N PHE A 598 0.43 19.55 -38.79
CA PHE A 598 1.01 18.21 -38.89
C PHE A 598 0.11 17.14 -38.23
N THR A 599 -0.38 17.43 -37.03
CA THR A 599 -1.27 16.53 -36.27
C THR A 599 -2.60 16.32 -36.99
N GLU A 600 -3.22 17.42 -37.46
CA GLU A 600 -4.44 17.37 -38.28
C GLU A 600 -4.25 16.53 -39.55
N THR A 601 -3.10 16.67 -40.21
CA THR A 601 -2.80 15.94 -41.45
C THR A 601 -2.68 14.44 -41.22
N LYS A 602 -2.10 14.00 -40.10
CA LYS A 602 -2.01 12.56 -39.76
C LYS A 602 -3.37 11.95 -39.43
N GLU A 603 -4.22 12.65 -38.68
CA GLU A 603 -5.59 12.20 -38.40
C GLU A 603 -6.37 11.99 -39.70
N LEU A 604 -6.28 12.95 -40.62
CA LEU A 604 -6.93 12.85 -41.93
C LEU A 604 -6.40 11.67 -42.75
N VAL A 605 -5.09 11.39 -42.71
CA VAL A 605 -4.52 10.21 -43.40
C VAL A 605 -5.03 8.90 -42.81
N ILE A 606 -5.12 8.80 -41.48
CA ILE A 606 -5.64 7.60 -40.81
C ILE A 606 -7.11 7.35 -41.21
N GLN A 607 -7.92 8.40 -41.28
CA GLN A 607 -9.31 8.30 -41.78
C GLN A 607 -9.36 7.83 -43.24
N VAL A 608 -8.47 8.34 -44.09
CA VAL A 608 -8.36 7.96 -45.50
C VAL A 608 -7.92 6.49 -45.63
N PHE A 609 -6.92 6.03 -44.87
CA PHE A 609 -6.42 4.65 -44.93
C PHE A 609 -7.44 3.61 -44.52
N ARG A 610 -8.36 3.93 -43.59
CA ARG A 610 -9.47 3.05 -43.19
C ARG A 610 -10.57 2.93 -44.23
N ALA A 611 -10.79 3.99 -44.99
CA ALA A 611 -11.89 4.06 -45.96
C ALA A 611 -11.55 3.39 -47.30
N ILE A 612 -10.27 3.05 -47.53
CA ILE A 612 -9.79 2.41 -48.76
C ILE A 612 -9.56 0.92 -48.47
N PRO A 613 -9.83 0.02 -49.43
CA PRO A 613 -9.47 -1.40 -49.32
C PRO A 613 -7.97 -1.61 -49.04
N VAL A 614 -7.65 -2.68 -48.29
CA VAL A 614 -6.27 -3.06 -47.95
C VAL A 614 -5.48 -3.36 -49.21
N GLN A 615 -4.33 -2.73 -49.38
CA GLN A 615 -3.44 -2.98 -50.51
C GLN A 615 -2.75 -4.35 -50.41
N GLU A 616 -2.49 -5.01 -51.55
CA GLU A 616 -1.79 -6.30 -51.57
C GLU A 616 -0.33 -6.15 -51.10
N LYS A 617 0.18 -7.15 -50.34
CA LYS A 617 1.59 -7.16 -49.87
C LYS A 617 2.54 -7.34 -51.07
N SER A 618 3.06 -6.25 -51.62
CA SER A 618 4.14 -6.30 -52.61
C SER A 618 5.50 -6.23 -51.92
N SER A 619 6.37 -7.22 -52.13
CA SER A 619 7.69 -7.33 -51.51
C SER A 619 8.76 -6.35 -52.02
N VAL A 620 8.43 -5.42 -52.94
CA VAL A 620 9.44 -4.64 -53.71
C VAL A 620 9.10 -3.15 -53.90
N GLN A 621 7.94 -2.62 -53.48
CA GLN A 621 7.65 -1.19 -53.65
C GLN A 621 7.81 -0.40 -52.35
N THR A 622 8.60 0.66 -52.39
CA THR A 622 8.52 1.77 -51.44
C THR A 622 7.16 2.44 -51.65
N ASP A 623 6.25 2.30 -50.68
CA ASP A 623 4.93 2.91 -50.74
C ASP A 623 5.04 4.43 -51.01
N ASP A 624 4.41 4.91 -52.09
CA ASP A 624 4.32 6.33 -52.38
C ASP A 624 2.97 6.88 -51.93
N ILE A 625 2.97 7.61 -50.82
CA ILE A 625 1.75 8.15 -50.22
C ILE A 625 0.96 9.04 -51.19
N TYR A 626 1.64 9.73 -52.12
CA TYR A 626 0.99 10.58 -53.12
C TYR A 626 0.14 9.78 -54.12
N GLN A 627 0.58 8.57 -54.49
CA GLN A 627 -0.19 7.68 -55.37
C GLN A 627 -1.38 7.08 -54.65
N ILE A 628 -1.18 6.72 -53.37
CA ILE A 628 -2.23 6.15 -52.52
C ILE A 628 -3.34 7.18 -52.25
N LEU A 629 -2.99 8.45 -52.02
CA LEU A 629 -3.98 9.52 -51.85
C LEU A 629 -4.71 9.85 -53.15
N LYS A 630 -4.06 9.75 -54.32
CA LYS A 630 -4.73 9.91 -55.61
C LYS A 630 -5.71 8.77 -55.89
N SER A 631 -5.33 7.53 -55.61
CA SER A 631 -6.24 6.38 -55.73
C SER A 631 -7.40 6.46 -54.73
N ALA A 632 -7.18 7.04 -53.54
CA ALA A 632 -8.23 7.36 -52.58
C ALA A 632 -9.29 8.30 -53.14
N ILE A 633 -8.88 9.37 -53.84
CA ILE A 633 -9.78 10.35 -54.47
C ILE A 633 -10.59 9.68 -55.58
N GLU A 634 -9.94 8.87 -56.42
CA GLU A 634 -10.64 8.12 -57.48
C GLU A 634 -11.65 7.12 -56.90
N PHE A 635 -11.30 6.45 -55.81
CA PHE A 635 -12.19 5.52 -55.10
C PHE A 635 -13.36 6.25 -54.44
N GLY A 636 -13.11 7.39 -53.78
CA GLY A 636 -14.15 8.24 -53.19
C GLY A 636 -15.14 8.77 -54.23
N ASN A 637 -14.64 9.20 -55.39
CA ASN A 637 -15.47 9.68 -56.49
C ASN A 637 -16.31 8.56 -57.13
N LYS A 638 -15.77 7.33 -57.25
CA LYS A 638 -16.51 6.16 -57.76
C LYS A 638 -17.61 5.70 -56.79
N ASN A 639 -17.37 5.79 -55.48
CA ASN A 639 -18.29 5.34 -54.44
C ASN A 639 -19.19 6.45 -53.85
N GLN A 640 -19.22 7.64 -54.46
CA GLN A 640 -19.97 8.82 -53.99
C GLN A 640 -19.63 9.26 -52.55
N ASN A 641 -18.44 8.95 -52.06
CA ASN A 641 -17.96 9.39 -50.75
C ASN A 641 -17.22 10.73 -50.89
N ALA A 642 -17.98 11.83 -50.93
CA ALA A 642 -17.43 13.18 -51.07
C ALA A 642 -16.48 13.57 -49.91
N GLN A 643 -16.70 13.01 -48.72
CA GLN A 643 -15.88 13.27 -47.54
C GLN A 643 -14.50 12.61 -47.65
N LEU A 644 -14.40 11.40 -48.20
CA LEU A 644 -13.13 10.73 -48.48
C LEU A 644 -12.29 11.52 -49.49
N SER A 645 -12.90 11.94 -50.60
CA SER A 645 -12.21 12.72 -51.63
C SER A 645 -11.72 14.07 -51.08
N GLN A 646 -12.55 14.78 -50.31
CA GLN A 646 -12.15 16.05 -49.68
C GLN A 646 -11.05 15.88 -48.65
N ASN A 647 -11.10 14.82 -47.83
CA ASN A 647 -10.05 14.54 -46.84
C ASN A 647 -8.72 14.22 -47.53
N ALA A 648 -8.73 13.39 -48.58
CA ALA A 648 -7.53 13.07 -49.34
C ALA A 648 -6.94 14.30 -50.08
N GLU A 649 -7.78 15.17 -50.65
CA GLU A 649 -7.35 16.44 -51.27
C GLU A 649 -6.74 17.41 -50.24
N LYS A 650 -7.34 17.52 -49.05
CA LYS A 650 -6.79 18.33 -47.94
C LYS A 650 -5.45 17.79 -47.46
N VAL A 651 -5.31 16.48 -47.31
CA VAL A 651 -4.02 15.85 -46.95
C VAL A 651 -2.95 16.18 -47.97
N LEU A 652 -3.26 16.08 -49.28
CA LEU A 652 -2.31 16.44 -50.35
C LEU A 652 -1.91 17.92 -50.30
N ALA A 653 -2.84 18.83 -49.96
CA ALA A 653 -2.54 20.25 -49.81
C ALA A 653 -1.65 20.52 -48.58
N ASN A 654 -1.95 19.87 -47.45
CA ASN A 654 -1.18 20.03 -46.22
C ASN A 654 0.23 19.44 -46.35
N LEU A 655 0.40 18.29 -47.01
CA LEU A 655 1.71 17.68 -47.26
C LEU A 655 2.62 18.59 -48.08
N LYS A 656 2.09 19.22 -49.14
CA LYS A 656 2.86 20.21 -49.92
C LYS A 656 3.32 21.40 -49.08
N LYS A 657 2.46 21.85 -48.16
CA LYS A 657 2.79 22.96 -47.25
C LYS A 657 3.87 22.55 -46.24
N LEU A 658 3.72 21.37 -45.62
CA LEU A 658 4.68 20.81 -44.66
C LEU A 658 6.05 20.51 -45.28
N GLU A 659 6.09 20.08 -46.55
CA GLU A 659 7.34 19.92 -47.32
C GLU A 659 8.00 21.27 -47.61
N SER A 660 7.22 22.30 -47.97
CA SER A 660 7.75 23.65 -48.20
C SER A 660 8.32 24.31 -46.94
N GLU A 661 7.79 23.94 -45.77
CA GLU A 661 8.25 24.38 -44.45
C GLU A 661 9.40 23.50 -43.90
N GLY A 662 9.81 22.44 -44.61
CA GLY A 662 10.88 21.53 -44.22
C GLY A 662 10.55 20.63 -43.02
N THR A 663 9.26 20.48 -42.68
CA THR A 663 8.80 19.65 -41.54
C THR A 663 8.71 18.16 -41.90
N VAL A 664 8.56 17.84 -43.19
CA VAL A 664 8.51 16.47 -43.72
C VAL A 664 9.56 16.31 -44.83
N HIS A 665 10.37 15.26 -44.75
CA HIS A 665 11.40 14.95 -45.74
C HIS A 665 11.03 13.70 -46.55
N GLY A 666 10.03 13.84 -47.41
CA GLY A 666 9.61 12.79 -48.35
C GLY A 666 8.59 11.78 -47.83
N SER A 667 8.01 10.98 -48.75
CA SER A 667 6.87 10.10 -48.49
C SER A 667 7.14 9.04 -47.41
N GLN A 668 8.37 8.50 -47.35
CA GLN A 668 8.73 7.40 -46.44
C GLN A 668 8.83 7.85 -44.98
N ASP A 669 9.40 9.03 -44.73
CA ASP A 669 9.50 9.60 -43.38
C ASP A 669 8.11 9.90 -42.80
N PHE A 670 7.19 10.35 -43.65
CA PHE A 670 5.81 10.60 -43.24
C PHE A 670 5.01 9.30 -43.00
N ILE A 671 5.17 8.28 -43.86
CA ILE A 671 4.55 6.95 -43.64
C ILE A 671 5.08 6.34 -42.33
N LYS A 672 6.38 6.45 -42.06
CA LYS A 672 6.98 6.01 -40.79
C LYS A 672 6.39 6.76 -39.60
N ALA A 673 6.17 8.07 -39.72
CA ALA A 673 5.51 8.85 -38.68
C ALA A 673 4.06 8.42 -38.43
N ILE A 674 3.32 8.06 -39.48
CA ILE A 674 1.96 7.50 -39.37
C ILE A 674 2.00 6.11 -38.74
N ALA A 675 2.92 5.25 -39.17
CA ALA A 675 3.10 3.91 -38.63
C ALA A 675 3.36 3.95 -37.11
N LEU A 676 4.31 4.79 -36.68
CA LEU A 676 4.60 5.01 -35.26
C LEU A 676 3.39 5.57 -34.51
N GLU A 677 2.59 6.44 -35.14
CA GLU A 677 1.39 6.96 -34.51
C GLU A 677 0.30 5.91 -34.32
N VAL A 678 0.06 5.04 -35.31
CA VAL A 678 -0.90 3.93 -35.20
C VAL A 678 -0.45 2.92 -34.13
N ILE A 679 0.85 2.62 -34.07
CA ILE A 679 1.42 1.78 -33.00
C ILE A 679 1.24 2.45 -31.63
N ASN A 680 1.58 3.73 -31.51
CA ASN A 680 1.45 4.45 -30.24
C ASN A 680 -0.02 4.52 -29.80
N ARG A 681 -0.98 4.71 -30.72
CA ARG A 681 -2.43 4.65 -30.40
C ARG A 681 -2.82 3.29 -29.82
N GLN A 682 -2.29 2.20 -30.34
CA GLN A 682 -2.56 0.86 -29.82
C GLN A 682 -2.02 0.68 -28.40
N ASP A 683 -0.77 1.07 -28.16
CA ASP A 683 -0.15 1.04 -26.83
C ASP A 683 -0.95 1.91 -25.84
N ILE A 684 -1.37 3.10 -26.30
CA ILE A 684 -2.23 4.02 -25.56
C ILE A 684 -3.56 3.37 -25.18
N ARG A 685 -4.25 2.70 -26.12
CA ARG A 685 -5.51 2.00 -25.86
C ARG A 685 -5.35 0.87 -24.85
N GLU A 686 -4.29 0.09 -24.99
CA GLU A 686 -4.03 -1.02 -24.06
C GLU A 686 -3.75 -0.47 -22.65
N HIS A 687 -2.99 0.62 -22.54
CA HIS A 687 -2.77 1.33 -21.29
C HIS A 687 -4.07 1.90 -20.70
N GLN A 688 -4.93 2.55 -21.49
CA GLN A 688 -6.23 3.04 -21.03
C GLN A 688 -7.13 1.91 -20.54
N ARG A 689 -7.18 0.78 -21.26
CA ARG A 689 -7.95 -0.42 -20.85
C ARG A 689 -7.45 -0.96 -19.51
N LYS A 690 -6.13 -1.10 -19.34
CA LYS A 690 -5.51 -1.54 -18.07
C LYS A 690 -5.80 -0.56 -16.92
N GLU A 691 -5.68 0.74 -17.17
CA GLU A 691 -5.93 1.78 -16.17
C GLU A 691 -7.40 1.81 -15.74
N ARG A 692 -8.34 1.69 -16.69
CA ARG A 692 -9.77 1.56 -16.37
C ARG A 692 -10.02 0.36 -15.45
N MET A 693 -9.52 -0.82 -15.81
CA MET A 693 -9.69 -2.02 -15.00
C MET A 693 -9.13 -1.82 -13.57
N ARG A 694 -7.95 -1.22 -13.47
CA ARG A 694 -7.30 -0.90 -12.19
C ARG A 694 -8.15 0.05 -11.34
N LEU A 695 -8.66 1.14 -11.91
CA LEU A 695 -9.51 2.10 -11.20
C LEU A 695 -10.82 1.46 -10.73
N THR A 696 -11.44 0.62 -11.55
CA THR A 696 -12.66 -0.12 -11.20
C THR A 696 -12.44 -1.06 -10.01
N ILE A 697 -11.34 -1.81 -10.01
CA ILE A 697 -10.97 -2.67 -8.87
C ILE A 697 -10.72 -1.81 -7.62
N ALA A 698 -9.95 -0.73 -7.74
CA ALA A 698 -9.62 0.15 -6.62
C ALA A 698 -10.88 0.77 -5.98
N LEU A 699 -11.82 1.24 -6.80
CA LEU A 699 -13.12 1.75 -6.36
C LEU A 699 -13.95 0.70 -5.62
N ARG A 700 -13.97 -0.53 -6.14
CA ARG A 700 -14.67 -1.65 -5.47
C ARG A 700 -14.12 -1.89 -4.07
N ASP A 701 -12.79 -1.90 -3.93
CA ASP A 701 -12.15 -2.15 -2.64
C ASP A 701 -12.34 -0.98 -1.66
N LEU A 702 -12.31 0.27 -2.15
CA LEU A 702 -12.61 1.45 -1.34
C LEU A 702 -14.03 1.41 -0.78
N ARG A 703 -15.02 1.02 -1.59
CA ARG A 703 -16.41 0.87 -1.13
C ARG A 703 -16.60 -0.27 -0.14
N LYS A 704 -15.85 -1.37 -0.29
CA LYS A 704 -15.83 -2.44 0.73
C LYS A 704 -15.28 -1.95 2.06
N HIS A 705 -14.18 -1.19 2.03
CA HIS A 705 -13.61 -0.58 3.24
C HIS A 705 -14.57 0.42 3.87
N GLN A 706 -15.26 1.22 3.06
CA GLN A 706 -16.29 2.13 3.52
C GLN A 706 -17.42 1.39 4.27
N ALA A 707 -17.90 0.27 3.72
CA ALA A 707 -18.92 -0.54 4.37
C ALA A 707 -18.43 -1.06 5.73
N TYR A 708 -17.20 -1.59 5.78
CA TYR A 708 -16.57 -2.02 7.02
C TYR A 708 -16.47 -0.90 8.07
N LEU A 709 -16.02 0.30 7.70
CA LEU A 709 -15.93 1.43 8.63
C LEU A 709 -17.30 1.85 9.17
N ASN A 710 -18.34 1.88 8.32
CA ASN A 710 -19.70 2.18 8.76
C ASN A 710 -20.22 1.12 9.75
N ASP A 711 -19.97 -0.16 9.46
CA ASP A 711 -20.32 -1.25 10.37
C ASP A 711 -19.62 -1.09 11.71
N GLN A 712 -18.31 -0.81 11.73
CA GLN A 712 -17.56 -0.57 12.97
C GLN A 712 -18.08 0.63 13.76
N ILE A 713 -18.34 1.76 13.11
CA ILE A 713 -18.95 2.94 13.74
C ILE A 713 -20.31 2.59 14.35
N HIS A 714 -21.12 1.78 13.66
CA HIS A 714 -22.40 1.32 14.18
C HIS A 714 -22.22 0.44 15.42
N HIS A 715 -21.30 -0.54 15.38
CA HIS A 715 -20.98 -1.41 16.53
C HIS A 715 -20.51 -0.59 17.74
N TYR A 716 -19.58 0.34 17.56
CA TYR A 716 -19.07 1.21 18.63
C TYR A 716 -20.15 2.13 19.20
N THR A 717 -21.00 2.68 18.33
CA THR A 717 -22.12 3.52 18.76
C THR A 717 -23.16 2.70 19.54
N SER A 718 -23.43 1.46 19.12
CA SER A 718 -24.30 0.54 19.87
C SER A 718 -23.69 0.17 21.22
N TYR A 719 -22.41 -0.21 21.25
CA TYR A 719 -21.70 -0.51 22.49
C TYR A 719 -21.75 0.67 23.48
N LEU A 720 -21.51 1.89 23.01
CA LEU A 720 -21.64 3.08 23.85
C LEU A 720 -23.06 3.24 24.41
N LYS A 721 -24.10 2.99 23.61
CA LYS A 721 -25.50 3.02 24.06
C LYS A 721 -25.79 1.91 25.08
N ASP A 722 -25.31 0.70 24.86
CA ASP A 722 -25.54 -0.46 25.73
C ASP A 722 -24.82 -0.29 27.08
N VAL A 723 -23.57 0.18 27.06
CA VAL A 723 -22.84 0.56 28.28
C VAL A 723 -23.62 1.64 29.04
N LEU A 724 -24.13 2.67 28.35
CA LEU A 724 -24.95 3.73 28.96
C LEU A 724 -26.27 3.19 29.56
N LEU A 725 -26.90 2.21 28.92
CA LEU A 725 -28.14 1.56 29.39
C LEU A 725 -27.88 0.67 30.63
N HIS A 726 -26.73 -0.01 30.69
CA HIS A 726 -26.35 -0.87 31.81
C HIS A 726 -26.00 -0.11 33.11
N TYR A 727 -25.74 1.20 33.03
CA TYR A 727 -25.62 2.06 34.23
C TYR A 727 -26.97 2.65 34.69
N GLY A 728 -28.09 2.24 34.07
CA GLY A 728 -29.44 2.43 34.60
C GLY A 728 -29.76 1.40 35.69
N PRO A 729 -30.59 1.73 36.70
CA PRO A 729 -30.86 0.80 37.80
C PRO A 729 -31.82 -0.32 37.35
N LYS A 730 -31.47 -1.56 37.74
CA LYS A 730 -32.28 -2.83 37.78
C LYS A 730 -32.02 -3.82 36.62
N ASP A 731 -32.07 -5.15 36.73
CA ASP A 731 -32.63 -6.11 37.73
C ASP A 731 -31.75 -7.40 37.77
N LYS A 732 -31.76 -8.08 38.93
CA LYS A 732 -31.01 -9.32 39.19
C LYS A 732 -31.50 -10.49 38.32
N LYS A 733 -30.60 -11.15 37.58
CA LYS A 733 -30.84 -12.47 36.97
C LYS A 733 -29.92 -13.54 37.59
N LYS A 734 -30.55 -14.69 37.88
CA LYS A 734 -30.07 -16.01 38.36
C LYS A 734 -28.60 -16.08 38.83
N SER A 735 -28.41 -15.95 40.13
CA SER A 735 -27.13 -16.19 40.79
C SER A 735 -26.73 -17.67 40.73
N THR A 736 -25.43 -17.91 40.54
CA THR A 736 -24.83 -19.19 40.92
C THR A 736 -24.99 -19.37 42.43
N LYS A 737 -25.17 -20.62 42.90
CA LYS A 737 -25.34 -20.89 44.34
C LYS A 737 -24.09 -20.39 45.10
N PRO A 738 -24.24 -19.47 46.07
CA PRO A 738 -23.10 -18.88 46.75
C PRO A 738 -22.33 -19.92 47.57
N ILE A 739 -21.01 -19.90 47.44
CA ILE A 739 -20.11 -20.81 48.16
C ILE A 739 -19.78 -20.17 49.51
N LYS A 740 -20.11 -20.89 50.59
CA LYS A 740 -19.81 -20.47 51.96
C LYS A 740 -18.42 -20.95 52.38
N ILE A 741 -17.56 -20.03 52.80
CA ILE A 741 -16.22 -20.31 53.32
C ILE A 741 -16.01 -19.55 54.63
N SER A 742 -15.50 -20.22 55.68
CA SER A 742 -15.29 -19.57 56.97
C SER A 742 -14.06 -18.64 56.95
N TYR A 743 -14.07 -17.58 57.75
CA TYR A 743 -12.91 -16.70 57.92
C TYR A 743 -11.66 -17.48 58.35
N LYS A 744 -11.80 -18.44 59.27
CA LYS A 744 -10.70 -19.30 59.73
C LYS A 744 -10.10 -20.14 58.60
N ASP A 745 -10.91 -20.64 57.67
CA ASP A 745 -10.43 -21.43 56.54
C ASP A 745 -9.70 -20.57 55.51
N LEU A 746 -10.17 -19.35 55.25
CA LEU A 746 -9.48 -18.41 54.36
C LEU A 746 -8.13 -17.96 54.91
N VAL A 747 -8.05 -17.73 56.23
CA VAL A 747 -6.77 -17.43 56.91
C VAL A 747 -5.85 -18.64 56.90
N LYS A 748 -6.37 -19.85 57.20
CA LYS A 748 -5.57 -21.09 57.19
C LYS A 748 -5.02 -21.41 55.80
N LYS A 749 -5.78 -21.09 54.74
CA LYS A 749 -5.35 -21.19 53.34
C LYS A 749 -4.51 -20.00 52.88
N GLY A 750 -4.18 -19.03 53.75
CA GLY A 750 -3.32 -17.90 53.40
C GLY A 750 -3.90 -16.92 52.39
N ILE A 751 -5.22 -16.90 52.21
CA ILE A 751 -5.94 -16.03 51.27
C ILE A 751 -6.15 -14.63 51.85
N ILE A 752 -6.42 -14.54 53.16
CA ILE A 752 -6.50 -13.26 53.88
C ILE A 752 -5.13 -12.99 54.51
N VAL A 753 -4.50 -11.88 54.12
CA VAL A 753 -3.18 -11.45 54.62
C VAL A 753 -3.34 -10.48 55.80
N GLU A 754 -4.22 -9.49 55.66
CA GLU A 754 -4.58 -8.53 56.72
C GLU A 754 -6.10 -8.31 56.71
N SER A 755 -6.68 -8.01 57.87
CA SER A 755 -8.11 -7.74 57.99
C SER A 755 -8.40 -6.82 59.16
N ASP A 756 -9.28 -5.85 58.93
CA ASP A 756 -9.75 -4.91 59.95
C ASP A 756 -10.95 -5.48 60.75
N ILE A 757 -11.28 -6.76 60.56
CA ILE A 757 -12.37 -7.44 61.26
C ILE A 757 -11.97 -7.69 62.73
N PRO A 758 -12.76 -7.23 63.72
CA PRO A 758 -12.45 -7.40 65.14
C PRO A 758 -12.25 -8.86 65.54
N LYS A 759 -11.23 -9.15 66.37
CA LYS A 759 -10.84 -10.52 66.77
C LYS A 759 -11.97 -11.36 67.36
N ILE A 760 -12.92 -10.73 68.04
CA ILE A 760 -14.08 -11.40 68.67
C ILE A 760 -15.06 -11.92 67.59
N SER A 761 -15.25 -11.17 66.50
CA SER A 761 -16.14 -11.53 65.40
C SER A 761 -15.53 -12.53 64.41
N GLN A 762 -14.21 -12.67 64.34
CA GLN A 762 -13.52 -13.53 63.37
C GLN A 762 -13.98 -15.00 63.40
N SER A 763 -14.38 -15.52 64.57
CA SER A 763 -14.87 -16.90 64.69
C SER A 763 -16.30 -17.09 64.16
N ALA A 764 -17.08 -16.01 64.06
CA ALA A 764 -18.47 -16.00 63.61
C ALA A 764 -18.64 -15.49 62.16
N THR A 765 -17.56 -15.04 61.51
CA THR A 765 -17.57 -14.52 60.15
C THR A 765 -17.49 -15.64 59.11
N SER A 766 -18.41 -15.63 58.13
CA SER A 766 -18.37 -16.47 56.92
C SER A 766 -18.50 -15.60 55.68
N PHE A 767 -17.73 -15.92 54.64
CA PHE A 767 -17.82 -15.28 53.33
C PHE A 767 -18.65 -16.14 52.39
N PHE A 768 -19.52 -15.50 51.63
CA PHE A 768 -20.36 -16.09 50.59
C PHE A 768 -19.91 -15.51 49.25
N ILE A 769 -19.36 -16.36 48.39
CA ILE A 769 -18.87 -15.95 47.07
C ILE A 769 -19.87 -16.44 46.02
N SER A 770 -20.40 -15.54 45.21
CA SER A 770 -21.25 -15.83 44.05
C SER A 770 -20.68 -15.18 42.79
N SER A 771 -21.05 -15.72 41.63
CA SER A 771 -20.69 -15.15 40.34
C SER A 771 -21.92 -15.16 39.43
N ASP A 772 -22.48 -13.98 39.20
CA ASP A 772 -23.68 -13.81 38.35
C ASP A 772 -23.27 -13.59 36.88
N THR A 773 -22.10 -12.99 36.66
CA THR A 773 -21.46 -12.84 35.35
C THR A 773 -20.08 -13.52 35.34
N PRO A 774 -19.71 -14.25 34.28
CA PRO A 774 -18.38 -14.83 34.15
C PRO A 774 -17.30 -13.77 34.34
N GLY A 775 -16.36 -14.01 35.27
CA GLY A 775 -15.26 -13.08 35.56
C GLY A 775 -15.57 -12.00 36.60
N VAL A 776 -16.79 -11.93 37.15
CA VAL A 776 -17.13 -11.06 38.29
C VAL A 776 -17.58 -11.91 39.47
N PHE A 777 -17.01 -11.65 40.65
CA PHE A 777 -17.23 -12.39 41.88
C PHE A 777 -17.73 -11.44 42.97
N ASP A 778 -18.96 -11.65 43.43
CA ASP A 778 -19.55 -10.94 44.55
C ASP A 778 -19.25 -11.70 45.84
N ILE A 779 -18.58 -11.02 46.78
CA ILE A 779 -18.16 -11.56 48.07
C ILE A 779 -18.98 -10.86 49.16
N GLU A 780 -19.94 -11.59 49.75
CA GLU A 780 -20.68 -11.12 50.93
C GLU A 780 -20.05 -11.66 52.22
N ALA A 781 -19.60 -10.77 53.11
CA ALA A 781 -19.18 -11.12 54.46
C ALA A 781 -20.38 -11.09 55.41
N ARG A 782 -20.66 -12.19 56.12
CA ARG A 782 -21.71 -12.28 57.14
C ARG A 782 -21.14 -12.64 58.50
N ILE A 783 -21.57 -11.93 59.54
CA ILE A 783 -21.25 -12.21 60.95
C ILE A 783 -22.54 -12.73 61.59
N GLY A 784 -22.65 -14.04 61.79
CA GLY A 784 -23.93 -14.65 62.19
C GLY A 784 -25.02 -14.44 61.11
N PRO A 785 -26.23 -13.94 61.46
CA PRO A 785 -27.30 -13.68 60.49
C PRO A 785 -27.18 -12.32 59.78
N ALA A 786 -26.29 -11.43 60.21
CA ALA A 786 -26.16 -10.08 59.66
C ALA A 786 -25.07 -9.98 58.57
N THR A 787 -25.36 -9.29 57.48
CA THR A 787 -24.38 -8.97 56.43
C THR A 787 -23.53 -7.79 56.89
N ALA A 788 -22.22 -8.01 57.03
CA ALA A 788 -21.25 -7.04 57.50
C ALA A 788 -20.65 -6.20 56.36
N GLY A 789 -20.67 -6.71 55.13
CA GLY A 789 -20.21 -5.98 53.94
C GLY A 789 -20.28 -6.82 52.67
N THR A 790 -20.31 -6.16 51.52
CA THR A 790 -20.33 -6.79 50.20
C THR A 790 -19.25 -6.16 49.33
N ILE A 791 -18.41 -6.98 48.70
CA ILE A 791 -17.33 -6.53 47.85
C ILE A 791 -17.43 -7.26 46.51
N SER A 792 -17.39 -6.52 45.41
CA SER A 792 -17.28 -7.10 44.07
C SER A 792 -15.81 -7.14 43.66
N LEU A 793 -15.39 -8.27 43.11
CA LEU A 793 -14.02 -8.51 42.66
C LEU A 793 -14.05 -9.03 41.22
N THR A 794 -13.21 -8.48 40.35
CA THR A 794 -13.13 -8.92 38.95
C THR A 794 -11.91 -9.81 38.72
N LEU A 795 -12.05 -10.77 37.80
CA LEU A 795 -10.97 -11.68 37.42
C LEU A 795 -9.83 -10.93 36.74
N ASP A 796 -10.15 -9.94 35.90
CA ASP A 796 -9.18 -9.12 35.19
C ASP A 796 -8.29 -8.35 36.17
N ASP A 797 -8.88 -7.74 37.22
CA ASP A 797 -8.09 -7.04 38.25
C ASP A 797 -7.12 -7.99 38.97
N LEU A 798 -7.51 -9.24 39.23
CA LEU A 798 -6.63 -10.24 39.84
C LEU A 798 -5.53 -10.72 38.88
N LEU A 799 -5.87 -10.97 37.61
CA LEU A 799 -4.92 -11.42 36.59
C LEU A 799 -3.91 -10.31 36.28
N ASP A 800 -4.34 -9.06 36.20
CA ASP A 800 -3.45 -7.90 36.01
C ASP A 800 -2.54 -7.69 37.22
N LYS A 801 -3.07 -7.85 38.45
CA LYS A 801 -2.25 -7.77 39.67
C LYS A 801 -1.23 -8.90 39.74
N SER A 802 -1.63 -10.12 39.37
CA SER A 802 -0.73 -11.28 39.29
C SER A 802 0.34 -11.09 38.22
N ALA A 803 -0.04 -10.61 37.03
CA ALA A 803 0.86 -10.34 35.91
C ALA A 803 1.83 -9.18 36.15
N SER A 804 1.50 -8.25 37.06
CA SER A 804 2.38 -7.17 37.50
C SER A 804 3.27 -7.55 38.70
N GLY A 805 3.21 -8.80 39.16
CA GLY A 805 3.98 -9.29 40.31
C GLY A 805 3.44 -8.84 41.66
N GLY A 806 2.24 -8.27 41.70
CA GLY A 806 1.56 -7.89 42.94
C GLY A 806 1.10 -9.13 43.70
N THR A 807 1.63 -9.32 44.90
CA THR A 807 1.28 -10.46 45.76
C THR A 807 -0.04 -10.25 46.51
N VAL A 808 -0.51 -9.00 46.58
CA VAL A 808 -1.59 -8.60 47.49
C VAL A 808 -2.55 -7.61 46.83
N LEU A 809 -3.85 -7.87 47.00
CA LEU A 809 -4.95 -6.99 46.62
C LEU A 809 -5.55 -6.34 47.90
N LYS A 810 -5.43 -5.02 48.02
CA LYS A 810 -6.05 -4.25 49.11
C LYS A 810 -7.49 -3.91 48.74
N LEU A 811 -8.44 -4.34 49.57
CA LEU A 811 -9.85 -3.95 49.52
C LEU A 811 -10.18 -3.12 50.77
N GLU A 812 -11.35 -2.48 50.81
CA GLU A 812 -11.70 -1.48 51.84
C GLU A 812 -11.50 -1.96 53.30
N ASN A 813 -11.72 -3.26 53.59
CA ASN A 813 -11.63 -3.81 54.95
C ASN A 813 -10.78 -5.10 55.06
N ILE A 814 -10.25 -5.59 53.94
CA ILE A 814 -9.54 -6.88 53.85
C ILE A 814 -8.44 -6.78 52.80
N VAL A 815 -7.31 -7.41 53.10
CA VAL A 815 -6.16 -7.52 52.21
C VAL A 815 -6.02 -8.97 51.79
N LEU A 816 -6.20 -9.26 50.50
CA LEU A 816 -6.21 -10.61 49.94
C LEU A 816 -4.90 -10.94 49.23
N ASP A 817 -4.47 -12.19 49.33
CA ASP A 817 -3.36 -12.72 48.54
C ASP A 817 -3.84 -13.07 47.12
N VAL A 818 -3.22 -12.49 46.11
CA VAL A 818 -3.69 -12.58 44.72
C VAL A 818 -3.64 -14.02 44.19
N ASN A 819 -2.53 -14.72 44.42
CA ASN A 819 -2.30 -16.07 43.88
C ASN A 819 -3.20 -17.11 44.56
N MET A 820 -3.38 -16.99 45.87
CA MET A 820 -4.23 -17.91 46.64
C MET A 820 -5.71 -17.66 46.38
N THR A 821 -6.09 -16.40 46.10
CA THR A 821 -7.45 -16.05 45.67
C THR A 821 -7.73 -16.62 44.28
N LEU A 822 -6.79 -16.49 43.33
CA LEU A 822 -6.90 -17.13 42.01
C LEU A 822 -7.05 -18.65 42.11
N HIS A 823 -6.25 -19.34 42.93
CA HIS A 823 -6.40 -20.78 43.16
C HIS A 823 -7.79 -21.16 43.70
N LEU A 824 -8.33 -20.37 44.63
CA LEU A 824 -9.67 -20.60 45.18
C LEU A 824 -10.74 -20.45 44.10
N LEU A 825 -10.67 -19.40 43.29
CA LEU A 825 -11.62 -19.13 42.21
C LEU A 825 -11.52 -20.19 41.10
N ASP A 826 -10.30 -20.62 40.77
CA ASP A 826 -10.06 -21.69 39.80
C ASP A 826 -10.72 -23.00 40.21
N ARG A 827 -10.55 -23.37 41.48
CA ARG A 827 -11.08 -24.62 42.02
C ARG A 827 -12.61 -24.65 42.05
N HIS A 828 -13.25 -23.52 42.27
CA HIS A 828 -14.67 -23.44 42.61
C HIS A 828 -15.57 -22.90 41.48
N PHE A 829 -15.05 -22.04 40.61
CA PHE A 829 -15.84 -21.34 39.59
C PHE A 829 -15.30 -21.56 38.16
N LEU A 830 -13.98 -21.55 37.95
CA LEU A 830 -13.41 -21.61 36.59
C LEU A 830 -13.23 -23.03 36.03
N LYS A 831 -13.29 -24.08 36.88
CA LYS A 831 -13.32 -25.49 36.41
C LYS A 831 -14.54 -25.87 35.57
N ASN A 832 -15.62 -25.09 35.63
CA ASN A 832 -16.83 -25.31 34.83
C ASN A 832 -16.86 -24.47 33.53
N ILE A 833 -15.79 -23.74 33.22
CA ILE A 833 -15.71 -22.78 32.09
C ILE A 833 -14.64 -23.21 31.04
N LYS A 834 -13.91 -24.30 31.27
CA LYS A 834 -12.95 -24.82 30.29
C LYS A 834 -13.62 -25.50 29.09
#